data_AF-A0AAJ4TJL6-F1
#
_entry.id   AF-A0AAJ4TJL6-F1
#
_cell.length_a   1.000
_cell.length_b   1.000
_cell.length_c   1.000
_cell.angle_alpha   90.00
_cell.angle_beta   90.00
_cell.angle_gamma   90.00
#
_symmetry.space_group_name_H-M   'P 1'
#
loop_
_entity.id
_entity.type
_entity.pdbx_description
1 polymer ?
#
loop_
_entity_poly.entity_id
_entity_poly.type
_entity_poly.pdbx_seq_one_letter_code
_entity_poly.pdbx_strand_id
1 'polypeptide(L)'
;MSGRMQHYIPQSFLRGFSLDQKSQQTYVYNKNKSYISNINRIAVQRDFYSIPSLNGEETLDDKITNYESNRLGVLLGNLRLSEVGSSIDPYIAAEVIAHLSPRSKSIRSMFGNATNQLIVGISDIFSNKEAVLSVMELNDPLPNKTWRDRFSSLLNDDLELKKLIDFVMSKTNIPKTTLEKIGYMLIKENILGDTLPVNELAKYVLSILINNIDKTIESAHKKFLNSEIIVEPRKQSLVEFTWFISSAQGEGAIMPDCIAIALDEEGVYLPYIMASGTSIIVMPLTSEKILIGLKSIDSIPDLSNFNNEASACCSEFFISSSSNHAYLSENIGNRWKTKSDFIVHDSLNELLNKNQTKNEVISDLNSIPSVSFQLNFTNWSTDFDIQSINKVIKTIIHSMCHSLNLNVLDAITFTSNFEKSLSEIDRGFKLNDIYEGTPDYIAQGVAALLVIKDGKPKVHLVLHQEYALSLIEDNSDNTEIALHFLVAGLAIVHITDKIEKILPNLLMEPFKTFNHSAVLHCALRKAVRAYQYSYISANFGSAEIIEEEYYNYFITTFDVSQSNILKAKEEYKVDRDSNKFLCSLINDVGNILTCTARVVGHLQGAKGIFIPPEKSLIETVILSHQLTGWVNAFASDLHTFWNIELWSKDDFYALNIHVERLLWPHHIFLFPTDDNIDTTILSL
;
A
#
# COMPACT_ATOMS: atom_id res chain seq x y z
N MET A 1 -14.44 21.36 -43.05
CA MET A 1 -15.41 22.00 -42.12
C MET A 1 -16.17 20.97 -41.27
N SER A 2 -15.91 19.66 -41.39
CA SER A 2 -16.33 18.69 -40.37
C SER A 2 -15.58 18.96 -39.06
N GLY A 3 -16.21 18.69 -37.91
CA GLY A 3 -15.56 18.75 -36.59
C GLY A 3 -15.96 19.90 -35.67
N ARG A 4 -16.76 20.89 -36.10
CA ARG A 4 -17.30 21.94 -35.20
C ARG A 4 -18.81 21.83 -35.01
N MET A 5 -19.27 21.93 -33.77
CA MET A 5 -20.67 21.76 -33.32
C MET A 5 -21.17 20.31 -33.42
N GLN A 6 -20.55 19.42 -32.65
CA GLN A 6 -20.92 18.02 -32.60
C GLN A 6 -22.06 17.75 -31.64
N HIS A 7 -22.95 16.85 -32.06
CA HIS A 7 -24.08 16.39 -31.25
C HIS A 7 -23.65 15.24 -30.36
N TYR A 8 -23.78 15.40 -29.05
CA TYR A 8 -23.53 14.29 -28.12
C TYR A 8 -24.76 13.39 -27.93
N ILE A 9 -25.96 13.90 -28.20
CA ILE A 9 -27.15 13.08 -28.49
C ILE A 9 -27.48 13.25 -29.98
N PRO A 10 -27.40 12.18 -30.81
CA PRO A 10 -27.57 12.30 -32.25
C PRO A 10 -28.93 12.87 -32.64
N GLN A 11 -28.96 13.76 -33.64
CA GLN A 11 -30.22 14.33 -34.13
C GLN A 11 -31.21 13.25 -34.60
N SER A 12 -30.71 12.15 -35.17
CA SER A 12 -31.53 11.00 -35.57
C SER A 12 -32.33 10.43 -34.39
N PHE A 13 -31.75 10.44 -33.18
CA PHE A 13 -32.44 10.07 -31.95
C PHE A 13 -33.42 11.16 -31.50
N LEU A 14 -33.00 12.43 -31.44
CA LEU A 14 -33.86 13.56 -31.03
C LEU A 14 -35.16 13.69 -31.84
N ARG A 15 -35.16 13.30 -33.12
CA ARG A 15 -36.34 13.30 -33.99
C ARG A 15 -37.53 12.49 -33.45
N GLY A 16 -37.29 11.50 -32.60
CA GLY A 16 -38.35 10.68 -32.00
C GLY A 16 -39.27 11.45 -31.05
N PHE A 17 -38.88 12.65 -30.62
CA PHE A 17 -39.59 13.48 -29.65
C PHE A 17 -39.96 14.86 -30.21
N SER A 18 -39.85 15.05 -31.53
CA SER A 18 -40.22 16.31 -32.17
C SER A 18 -41.75 16.51 -32.21
N LEU A 19 -42.20 17.76 -32.13
CA LEU A 19 -43.60 18.18 -32.20
C LEU A 19 -44.24 17.80 -33.54
N ASP A 20 -43.48 17.92 -34.62
CA ASP A 20 -43.85 17.49 -35.95
C ASP A 20 -42.56 17.14 -36.73
N GLN A 21 -42.64 16.18 -37.65
CA GLN A 21 -41.54 15.76 -38.52
C GLN A 21 -41.05 16.91 -39.42
N LYS A 22 -41.93 17.88 -39.75
CA LYS A 22 -41.58 19.05 -40.57
C LYS A 22 -40.93 20.18 -39.78
N SER A 23 -41.35 20.41 -38.53
CA SER A 23 -40.84 21.53 -37.73
C SER A 23 -39.46 21.26 -37.13
N GLN A 24 -39.12 19.98 -36.89
CA GLN A 24 -37.88 19.56 -36.21
C GLN A 24 -37.66 20.30 -34.87
N GLN A 25 -38.76 20.63 -34.19
CA GLN A 25 -38.79 21.33 -32.91
C GLN A 25 -39.25 20.38 -31.81
N THR A 26 -38.75 20.57 -30.59
CA THR A 26 -39.16 19.84 -29.39
C THR A 26 -39.24 20.78 -28.20
N TYR A 27 -40.02 20.43 -27.17
CA TYR A 27 -39.91 21.09 -25.88
C TYR A 27 -38.64 20.61 -25.18
N VAL A 28 -37.90 21.57 -24.63
CA VAL A 28 -36.71 21.34 -23.80
C VAL A 28 -37.04 21.83 -22.40
N TYR A 29 -36.82 20.97 -21.41
CA TYR A 29 -37.06 21.26 -20.01
C TYR A 29 -35.75 21.23 -19.24
N ASN A 30 -35.38 22.37 -18.67
CA ASN A 30 -34.26 22.50 -17.73
C ASN A 30 -34.83 22.87 -16.36
N LYS A 31 -34.03 22.68 -15.30
CA LYS A 31 -34.42 22.96 -13.91
C LYS A 31 -35.10 24.32 -13.68
N ASN A 32 -34.70 25.35 -14.43
CA ASN A 32 -35.17 26.72 -14.24
C ASN A 32 -36.06 27.26 -15.39
N LYS A 33 -36.16 26.55 -16.52
CA LYS A 33 -36.88 27.05 -17.71
C LYS A 33 -37.32 25.93 -18.65
N SER A 34 -38.47 26.12 -19.28
CA SER A 34 -38.90 25.32 -20.44
C SER A 34 -39.02 26.21 -21.68
N TYR A 35 -38.62 25.69 -22.84
CA TYR A 35 -38.66 26.41 -24.11
C TYR A 35 -38.73 25.46 -25.31
N ILE A 36 -39.19 25.97 -26.45
CA ILE A 36 -39.15 25.23 -27.71
C ILE A 36 -37.81 25.50 -28.39
N SER A 37 -37.15 24.45 -28.89
CA SER A 37 -35.92 24.59 -29.67
C SER A 37 -35.89 23.62 -30.84
N ASN A 38 -35.20 24.02 -31.91
CA ASN A 38 -34.85 23.12 -33.00
C ASN A 38 -33.85 22.06 -32.50
N ILE A 39 -34.04 20.80 -32.92
CA ILE A 39 -33.17 19.68 -32.53
C ILE A 39 -31.70 19.88 -32.93
N ASN A 40 -31.42 20.66 -33.97
CA ASN A 40 -30.05 21.00 -34.40
C ASN A 40 -29.30 21.95 -33.45
N ARG A 41 -29.98 22.48 -32.42
CA ARG A 41 -29.40 23.34 -31.37
C ARG A 41 -29.41 22.67 -30.00
N ILE A 42 -29.94 21.45 -29.89
CA ILE A 42 -30.04 20.70 -28.65
C ILE A 42 -28.92 19.66 -28.63
N ALA A 43 -28.34 19.44 -27.44
CA ALA A 43 -27.25 18.50 -27.25
C ALA A 43 -26.03 18.73 -28.16
N VAL A 44 -25.67 20.00 -28.42
CA VAL A 44 -24.53 20.41 -29.26
C VAL A 44 -23.41 21.01 -28.43
N GLN A 45 -22.16 20.70 -28.77
CA GLN A 45 -20.99 21.40 -28.25
C GLN A 45 -19.96 21.67 -29.35
N ARG A 46 -19.23 22.79 -29.24
CA ARG A 46 -18.37 23.29 -30.32
C ARG A 46 -17.25 22.31 -30.71
N ASP A 47 -16.55 21.74 -29.73
CA ASP A 47 -15.50 20.74 -29.93
C ASP A 47 -15.76 19.63 -28.88
N PHE A 48 -16.52 18.58 -29.24
CA PHE A 48 -17.00 17.58 -28.27
C PHE A 48 -16.07 16.36 -28.16
N TYR A 49 -15.71 15.67 -29.24
CA TYR A 49 -14.85 14.48 -29.15
C TYR A 49 -13.38 14.75 -29.48
N SER A 50 -13.07 15.69 -30.38
CA SER A 50 -11.70 16.04 -30.75
C SER A 50 -11.53 17.51 -31.15
N ILE A 51 -10.29 18.01 -31.09
CA ILE A 51 -9.91 19.29 -31.71
C ILE A 51 -9.64 19.00 -33.20
N PRO A 52 -10.07 19.85 -34.13
CA PRO A 52 -9.84 19.64 -35.56
C PRO A 52 -8.35 19.40 -35.86
N SER A 53 -8.03 18.30 -36.56
CA SER A 53 -6.66 17.98 -36.94
C SER A 53 -6.08 19.07 -37.84
N LEU A 54 -4.94 19.64 -37.45
CA LEU A 54 -4.20 20.61 -38.26
C LEU A 54 -3.54 19.96 -39.49
N ASN A 55 -3.38 18.63 -39.47
CA ASN A 55 -2.63 17.86 -40.47
C ASN A 55 -3.52 17.02 -41.39
N GLY A 56 -4.85 17.10 -41.26
CA GLY A 56 -5.81 16.38 -42.12
C GLY A 56 -5.99 14.90 -41.78
N GLU A 57 -5.47 14.43 -40.65
CA GLU A 57 -5.71 13.08 -40.13
C GLU A 57 -7.16 12.92 -39.66
N GLU A 58 -7.76 11.76 -39.94
CA GLU A 58 -9.15 11.43 -39.57
C GLU A 58 -9.32 11.50 -38.05
N THR A 59 -10.21 12.39 -37.60
CA THR A 59 -10.45 12.62 -36.18
C THR A 59 -11.50 11.67 -35.61
N LEU A 60 -11.59 11.58 -34.28
CA LEU A 60 -12.62 10.79 -33.61
C LEU A 60 -14.04 11.28 -34.00
N ASP A 61 -14.20 12.59 -34.16
CA ASP A 61 -15.44 13.21 -34.64
C ASP A 61 -15.84 12.70 -36.04
N ASP A 62 -14.87 12.51 -36.95
CA ASP A 62 -15.15 12.02 -38.30
C ASP A 62 -15.63 10.55 -38.30
N LYS A 63 -14.99 9.70 -37.49
CA LYS A 63 -15.38 8.28 -37.33
C LYS A 63 -16.78 8.12 -36.71
N ILE A 64 -17.08 8.89 -35.67
CA ILE A 64 -18.40 8.86 -35.01
C ILE A 64 -19.48 9.36 -35.99
N THR A 65 -19.23 10.46 -36.70
CA THR A 65 -20.17 11.01 -37.70
C THR A 65 -20.46 9.99 -38.82
N ASN A 66 -19.44 9.24 -39.25
CA ASN A 66 -19.55 8.20 -40.27
C ASN A 66 -20.43 7.02 -39.78
N TYR A 67 -20.20 6.53 -38.56
CA TYR A 67 -21.02 5.47 -37.96
C TYR A 67 -22.48 5.90 -37.77
N GLU A 68 -22.71 7.14 -37.32
CA GLU A 68 -24.06 7.66 -37.09
C GLU A 68 -24.88 7.76 -38.37
N SER A 69 -24.24 8.22 -39.44
CA SER A 69 -24.86 8.39 -40.75
C SER A 69 -25.18 7.05 -41.42
N ASN A 70 -24.31 6.04 -41.26
CA ASN A 70 -24.40 4.79 -42.02
C ASN A 70 -25.06 3.63 -41.28
N ARG A 71 -24.99 3.58 -39.94
CA ARG A 71 -25.41 2.40 -39.16
C ARG A 71 -26.41 2.71 -38.06
N LEU A 72 -26.09 3.65 -37.15
CA LEU A 72 -26.97 3.94 -36.01
C LEU A 72 -28.36 4.43 -36.43
N GLY A 73 -28.44 5.27 -37.46
CA GLY A 73 -29.73 5.75 -37.99
C GLY A 73 -30.63 4.62 -38.51
N VAL A 74 -30.05 3.59 -39.12
CA VAL A 74 -30.78 2.41 -39.63
C VAL A 74 -31.32 1.57 -38.48
N LEU A 75 -30.48 1.28 -37.48
CA LEU A 75 -30.90 0.50 -36.30
C LEU A 75 -32.02 1.20 -35.53
N LEU A 76 -31.90 2.52 -35.31
CA LEU A 76 -32.96 3.31 -34.67
C LEU A 76 -34.26 3.32 -35.50
N GLY A 77 -34.16 3.35 -36.82
CA GLY A 77 -35.31 3.23 -37.72
C GLY A 77 -36.06 1.91 -37.51
N ASN A 78 -35.32 0.80 -37.47
CA ASN A 78 -35.89 -0.55 -37.27
C ASN A 78 -36.62 -0.65 -35.92
N LEU A 79 -36.01 -0.16 -34.84
CA LEU A 79 -36.64 -0.16 -33.51
C LEU A 79 -37.93 0.66 -33.48
N ARG A 80 -37.97 1.81 -34.15
CA ARG A 80 -39.15 2.70 -34.19
C ARG A 80 -40.30 2.15 -35.04
N LEU A 81 -40.00 1.41 -36.10
CA LEU A 81 -41.00 0.79 -36.97
C LEU A 81 -41.64 -0.45 -36.35
N SER A 82 -40.98 -1.08 -35.37
CA SER A 82 -41.48 -2.27 -34.68
C SER A 82 -42.80 -1.99 -33.93
N GLU A 83 -43.74 -2.93 -33.96
CA GLU A 83 -45.06 -2.79 -33.34
C GLU A 83 -44.98 -2.89 -31.81
N VAL A 84 -45.90 -2.24 -31.11
CA VAL A 84 -45.99 -2.37 -29.65
C VAL A 84 -46.31 -3.82 -29.28
N GLY A 85 -45.59 -4.36 -28.30
CA GLY A 85 -45.67 -5.76 -27.88
C GLY A 85 -44.76 -6.70 -28.69
N SER A 86 -44.11 -6.23 -29.76
CA SER A 86 -43.15 -7.05 -30.51
C SER A 86 -41.85 -7.24 -29.73
N SER A 87 -41.29 -8.46 -29.83
CA SER A 87 -39.93 -8.75 -29.36
C SER A 87 -38.91 -8.22 -30.35
N ILE A 88 -37.80 -7.72 -29.83
CA ILE A 88 -36.70 -7.11 -30.58
C ILE A 88 -35.48 -8.02 -30.51
N ASP A 89 -34.75 -8.11 -31.62
CA ASP A 89 -33.44 -8.78 -31.66
C ASP A 89 -32.50 -8.16 -30.61
N PRO A 90 -32.02 -8.95 -29.63
CA PRO A 90 -31.14 -8.45 -28.58
C PRO A 90 -29.86 -7.79 -29.11
N TYR A 91 -29.33 -8.22 -30.25
CA TYR A 91 -28.15 -7.60 -30.84
C TYR A 91 -28.42 -6.18 -31.35
N ILE A 92 -29.61 -5.91 -31.87
CA ILE A 92 -30.01 -4.57 -32.34
C ILE A 92 -30.17 -3.63 -31.14
N ALA A 93 -30.90 -4.06 -30.10
CA ALA A 93 -31.11 -3.26 -28.90
C ALA A 93 -29.79 -2.98 -28.16
N ALA A 94 -28.97 -4.01 -27.98
CA ALA A 94 -27.66 -3.92 -27.34
C ALA A 94 -26.73 -2.94 -28.05
N GLU A 95 -26.68 -3.00 -29.38
CA GLU A 95 -25.82 -2.11 -30.16
C GLU A 95 -26.25 -0.64 -30.05
N VAL A 96 -27.56 -0.36 -30.12
CA VAL A 96 -28.08 1.01 -29.98
C VAL A 96 -27.80 1.58 -28.59
N ILE A 97 -28.09 0.83 -27.52
CA ILE A 97 -27.88 1.28 -26.14
C ILE A 97 -26.40 1.44 -25.82
N ALA A 98 -25.57 0.46 -26.17
CA ALA A 98 -24.12 0.51 -25.93
C ALA A 98 -23.46 1.72 -26.63
N HIS A 99 -23.96 2.12 -27.80
CA HIS A 99 -23.43 3.28 -28.52
C HIS A 99 -23.95 4.62 -27.99
N LEU A 100 -25.21 4.70 -27.55
CA LEU A 100 -25.80 5.97 -27.12
C LEU A 100 -25.47 6.32 -25.67
N SER A 101 -25.58 5.37 -24.74
CA SER A 101 -25.44 5.64 -23.30
C SER A 101 -24.12 6.30 -22.86
N PRO A 102 -22.93 5.98 -23.43
CA PRO A 102 -21.67 6.62 -23.04
C PRO A 102 -21.54 8.10 -23.44
N ARG A 103 -22.46 8.60 -24.28
CA ARG A 103 -22.33 9.91 -24.93
C ARG A 103 -23.02 11.04 -24.18
N SER A 104 -23.58 10.78 -23.00
CA SER A 104 -24.17 11.86 -22.20
C SER A 104 -23.10 12.83 -21.71
N LYS A 105 -23.41 14.13 -21.77
CA LYS A 105 -22.54 15.19 -21.24
C LYS A 105 -22.28 15.03 -19.73
N SER A 106 -23.26 14.51 -18.99
CA SER A 106 -23.17 14.25 -17.56
C SER A 106 -22.10 13.24 -17.18
N ILE A 107 -21.98 12.14 -17.92
CA ILE A 107 -20.95 11.12 -17.68
C ILE A 107 -19.57 11.76 -17.82
N ARG A 108 -19.36 12.60 -18.83
CA ARG A 108 -18.08 13.25 -19.07
C ARG A 108 -17.77 14.37 -18.08
N SER A 109 -18.78 15.13 -17.65
CA SER A 109 -18.63 16.10 -16.56
C SER A 109 -18.35 15.41 -15.22
N MET A 110 -18.95 14.25 -14.96
CA MET A 110 -18.67 13.42 -13.80
C MET A 110 -17.23 12.92 -13.83
N PHE A 111 -16.76 12.38 -14.96
CA PHE A 111 -15.37 11.97 -15.09
C PHE A 111 -14.40 13.15 -14.96
N GLY A 112 -14.70 14.31 -15.56
CA GLY A 112 -13.88 15.53 -15.42
C GLY A 112 -13.81 16.05 -13.97
N ASN A 113 -14.93 16.03 -13.26
CA ASN A 113 -14.97 16.40 -11.83
C ASN A 113 -14.32 15.35 -10.95
N ALA A 114 -14.51 14.06 -11.25
CA ALA A 114 -13.79 12.97 -10.62
C ALA A 114 -12.28 13.08 -10.90
N THR A 115 -11.85 13.62 -12.05
CA THR A 115 -10.43 13.89 -12.30
C THR A 115 -9.91 15.02 -11.42
N ASN A 116 -10.68 16.10 -11.23
CA ASN A 116 -10.31 17.17 -10.29
C ASN A 116 -10.29 16.68 -8.83
N GLN A 117 -11.24 15.82 -8.45
CA GLN A 117 -11.26 15.17 -7.14
C GLN A 117 -10.17 14.11 -6.99
N LEU A 118 -9.78 13.43 -8.07
CA LEU A 118 -8.60 12.58 -8.12
C LEU A 118 -7.33 13.41 -8.04
N ILE A 119 -7.26 14.61 -8.62
CA ILE A 119 -6.12 15.53 -8.47
C ILE A 119 -6.02 16.01 -7.01
N VAL A 120 -7.16 16.30 -6.37
CA VAL A 120 -7.20 16.60 -4.93
C VAL A 120 -6.82 15.35 -4.11
N GLY A 121 -7.37 14.18 -4.42
CA GLY A 121 -7.03 12.92 -3.75
C GLY A 121 -5.59 12.48 -3.99
N ILE A 122 -5.01 12.78 -5.14
CA ILE A 122 -3.59 12.60 -5.48
C ILE A 122 -2.75 13.62 -4.68
N SER A 123 -3.21 14.86 -4.53
CA SER A 123 -2.59 15.85 -3.65
C SER A 123 -2.62 15.41 -2.19
N ASP A 124 -3.69 14.76 -1.75
CA ASP A 124 -3.84 14.19 -0.41
C ASP A 124 -2.95 12.94 -0.24
N ILE A 125 -2.85 12.09 -1.27
CA ILE A 125 -1.90 10.97 -1.34
C ILE A 125 -0.47 11.50 -1.22
N PHE A 126 -0.10 12.57 -1.93
CA PHE A 126 1.23 13.19 -1.85
C PHE A 126 1.49 13.89 -0.51
N SER A 127 0.45 14.14 0.28
CA SER A 127 0.57 14.62 1.66
C SER A 127 0.72 13.48 2.68
N ASN A 128 0.39 12.24 2.29
CA ASN A 128 0.51 11.05 3.10
C ASN A 128 1.70 10.19 2.65
N LYS A 129 2.79 10.17 3.44
CA LYS A 129 4.03 9.46 3.14
C LYS A 129 3.81 7.97 2.85
N GLU A 130 2.94 7.28 3.59
CA GLU A 130 2.64 5.86 3.40
C GLU A 130 1.88 5.60 2.09
N ALA A 131 0.97 6.49 1.73
CA ALA A 131 0.25 6.41 0.47
C ALA A 131 1.20 6.63 -0.73
N VAL A 132 2.17 7.55 -0.62
CA VAL A 132 3.21 7.74 -1.64
C VAL A 132 4.06 6.49 -1.79
N LEU A 133 4.54 5.89 -0.69
CA LEU A 133 5.31 4.65 -0.76
C LEU A 133 4.52 3.52 -1.45
N SER A 134 3.23 3.40 -1.15
CA SER A 134 2.36 2.39 -1.76
C SER A 134 2.20 2.58 -3.26
N VAL A 135 1.91 3.80 -3.72
CA VAL A 135 1.78 4.12 -5.15
C VAL A 135 3.10 3.92 -5.91
N MET A 136 4.21 4.26 -5.25
CA MET A 136 5.55 4.09 -5.82
C MET A 136 6.08 2.66 -5.71
N GLU A 137 5.36 1.77 -5.03
CA GLU A 137 5.75 0.39 -4.74
C GLU A 137 7.09 0.31 -4.00
N LEU A 138 7.24 1.16 -2.98
CA LEU A 138 8.41 1.31 -2.11
C LEU A 138 8.19 0.74 -0.69
N ASN A 139 7.07 0.05 -0.47
CA ASN A 139 6.73 -0.53 0.83
C ASN A 139 7.66 -1.69 1.21
N ASP A 140 8.18 -2.42 0.23
CA ASP A 140 9.07 -3.55 0.47
C ASP A 140 10.46 -3.04 0.90
N PRO A 141 11.26 -3.83 1.64
CA PRO A 141 12.66 -3.46 1.93
C PRO A 141 13.52 -3.42 0.66
N LEU A 142 13.22 -4.28 -0.33
CA LEU A 142 13.98 -4.40 -1.57
C LEU A 142 13.16 -3.97 -2.80
N PRO A 143 13.84 -3.56 -3.89
CA PRO A 143 13.22 -3.39 -5.19
C PRO A 143 12.37 -4.61 -5.58
N ASN A 144 11.08 -4.40 -5.84
CA ASN A 144 10.21 -5.45 -6.37
C ASN A 144 10.23 -5.46 -7.91
N LYS A 145 9.48 -6.39 -8.52
CA LYS A 145 9.48 -6.54 -9.98
C LYS A 145 8.98 -5.27 -10.68
N THR A 146 7.92 -4.67 -10.18
CA THR A 146 7.36 -3.48 -10.81
C THR A 146 8.31 -2.30 -10.72
N TRP A 147 9.00 -2.13 -9.59
CA TRP A 147 10.07 -1.15 -9.46
C TRP A 147 11.18 -1.40 -10.49
N ARG A 148 11.67 -2.63 -10.62
CA ARG A 148 12.69 -3.01 -11.61
C ARG A 148 12.28 -2.64 -13.04
N ASP A 149 11.03 -2.92 -13.39
CA ASP A 149 10.48 -2.64 -14.72
C ASP A 149 10.39 -1.11 -14.94
N ARG A 150 9.90 -0.36 -13.94
CA ARG A 150 9.85 1.12 -13.97
C ARG A 150 11.25 1.73 -14.07
N PHE A 151 12.19 1.32 -13.22
CA PHE A 151 13.58 1.78 -13.24
C PHE A 151 14.25 1.49 -14.58
N SER A 152 14.01 0.32 -15.15
CA SER A 152 14.52 -0.03 -16.48
C SER A 152 13.90 0.83 -17.59
N SER A 153 12.59 1.11 -17.54
CA SER A 153 11.94 2.04 -18.47
C SER A 153 12.54 3.44 -18.35
N LEU A 154 12.69 3.96 -17.13
CA LEU A 154 13.29 5.27 -16.87
C LEU A 154 14.67 5.41 -17.51
N LEU A 155 15.53 4.39 -17.37
CA LEU A 155 16.86 4.39 -17.99
C LEU A 155 16.84 4.30 -19.51
N ASN A 156 15.80 3.71 -20.10
CA ASN A 156 15.66 3.66 -21.54
C ASN A 156 15.10 4.97 -22.12
N ASP A 157 14.22 5.63 -21.36
CA ASP A 157 13.52 6.83 -21.78
C ASP A 157 14.33 8.11 -21.53
N ASP A 158 15.27 8.10 -20.58
CA ASP A 158 16.14 9.24 -20.25
C ASP A 158 17.62 8.97 -20.59
N LEU A 159 18.09 9.61 -21.67
CA LEU A 159 19.44 9.44 -22.20
C LEU A 159 20.53 10.01 -21.26
N GLU A 160 20.26 11.07 -20.50
CA GLU A 160 21.25 11.68 -19.61
C GLU A 160 21.42 10.85 -18.34
N LEU A 161 20.31 10.35 -17.78
CA LEU A 161 20.36 9.42 -16.65
C LEU A 161 21.09 8.13 -17.03
N LYS A 162 20.83 7.59 -18.23
CA LYS A 162 21.54 6.42 -18.76
C LYS A 162 23.05 6.64 -18.86
N LYS A 163 23.48 7.75 -19.46
CA LYS A 163 24.91 8.10 -19.57
C LYS A 163 25.58 8.20 -18.20
N LEU A 164 24.90 8.78 -17.21
CA LEU A 164 25.42 8.90 -15.85
C LEU A 164 25.64 7.53 -15.22
N ILE A 165 24.65 6.63 -15.29
CA ILE A 165 24.78 5.26 -14.76
C ILE A 165 25.88 4.48 -15.47
N ASP A 166 25.91 4.53 -16.81
CA ASP A 166 26.93 3.86 -17.61
C ASP A 166 28.34 4.39 -17.26
N PHE A 167 28.47 5.71 -17.04
CA PHE A 167 29.72 6.31 -16.59
C PHE A 167 30.14 5.78 -15.22
N VAL A 168 29.25 5.77 -14.23
CA VAL A 168 29.55 5.26 -12.88
C VAL A 168 29.98 3.79 -12.94
N MET A 169 29.23 2.95 -13.65
CA MET A 169 29.57 1.53 -13.84
C MET A 169 30.95 1.36 -14.46
N SER A 170 31.27 2.13 -15.52
CA SER A 170 32.56 2.05 -16.21
C SER A 170 33.76 2.49 -15.36
N LYS A 171 33.52 3.27 -14.29
CA LYS A 171 34.58 3.83 -13.44
C LYS A 171 34.76 3.12 -12.11
N THR A 172 33.72 2.44 -11.61
CA THR A 172 33.69 1.95 -10.23
C THR A 172 33.53 0.43 -10.12
N ASN A 173 33.25 -0.29 -11.21
CA ASN A 173 32.89 -1.71 -11.21
C ASN A 173 31.68 -2.05 -10.30
N ILE A 174 30.87 -1.07 -9.92
CA ILE A 174 29.66 -1.31 -9.14
C ILE A 174 28.60 -1.93 -10.07
N PRO A 175 27.97 -3.07 -9.68
CA PRO A 175 26.92 -3.68 -10.47
C PRO A 175 25.67 -2.80 -10.60
N LYS A 176 24.96 -2.92 -11.73
CA LYS A 176 23.69 -2.23 -11.96
C LYS A 176 22.65 -2.51 -10.86
N THR A 177 22.61 -3.74 -10.35
CA THR A 177 21.70 -4.16 -9.27
C THR A 177 21.98 -3.42 -7.96
N THR A 178 23.26 -3.13 -7.65
CA THR A 178 23.62 -2.32 -6.48
C THR A 178 23.23 -0.86 -6.67
N LEU A 179 23.42 -0.29 -7.86
CA LEU A 179 22.97 1.07 -8.18
C LEU A 179 21.44 1.20 -8.11
N GLU A 180 20.70 0.18 -8.53
CA GLU A 180 19.25 0.11 -8.39
C GLU A 180 18.81 0.13 -6.93
N LYS A 181 19.42 -0.70 -6.07
CA LYS A 181 19.15 -0.70 -4.62
C LYS A 181 19.43 0.67 -3.99
N ILE A 182 20.54 1.31 -4.37
CA ILE A 182 20.89 2.66 -3.90
C ILE A 182 19.80 3.66 -4.31
N GLY A 183 19.38 3.64 -5.58
CA GLY A 183 18.30 4.51 -6.06
C GLY A 183 16.97 4.28 -5.33
N TYR A 184 16.60 3.02 -5.14
CA TYR A 184 15.39 2.62 -4.40
C TYR A 184 15.40 3.18 -2.97
N MET A 185 16.47 2.91 -2.23
CA MET A 185 16.57 3.33 -0.83
C MET A 185 16.65 4.86 -0.69
N LEU A 186 17.38 5.56 -1.57
CA LEU A 186 17.45 7.02 -1.54
C LEU A 186 16.08 7.67 -1.74
N ILE A 187 15.24 7.11 -2.61
CA ILE A 187 13.88 7.63 -2.86
C ILE A 187 12.98 7.32 -1.66
N LYS A 188 13.04 6.09 -1.14
CA LYS A 188 12.29 5.68 0.05
C LYS A 188 12.62 6.56 1.27
N GLU A 189 13.90 6.79 1.54
CA GLU A 189 14.37 7.66 2.62
C GLU A 189 13.96 9.12 2.44
N ASN A 190 13.94 9.61 1.19
CA ASN A 190 13.53 10.98 0.90
C ASN A 190 12.05 11.21 1.21
N ILE A 191 11.19 10.24 0.87
CA ILE A 191 9.75 10.28 1.14
C ILE A 191 9.48 10.19 2.65
N LEU A 192 10.21 9.31 3.35
CA LEU A 192 9.99 9.05 4.77
C LEU A 192 10.62 10.10 5.70
N GLY A 193 11.70 10.77 5.30
CA GLY A 193 12.34 11.84 6.06
C GLY A 193 11.62 13.19 5.93
N ASP A 194 11.78 14.07 6.92
CA ASP A 194 11.20 15.43 6.88
C ASP A 194 12.12 16.48 6.24
N THR A 195 13.43 16.25 6.24
CA THR A 195 14.41 17.16 5.65
C THR A 195 15.68 16.43 5.22
N LEU A 196 15.83 16.23 3.92
CA LEU A 196 17.13 16.19 3.26
C LEU A 196 17.08 17.23 2.15
N PRO A 197 18.09 18.12 2.01
CA PRO A 197 18.12 19.08 0.91
C PRO A 197 18.06 18.23 -0.34
N VAL A 198 16.94 18.38 -1.04
CA VAL A 198 16.56 17.43 -2.07
C VAL A 198 17.75 17.23 -3.00
N ASN A 199 18.32 16.04 -3.01
CA ASN A 199 19.38 15.74 -3.96
C ASN A 199 18.73 15.95 -5.33
N GLU A 200 19.27 16.87 -6.13
CA GLU A 200 18.66 17.25 -7.41
C GLU A 200 18.43 16.01 -8.28
N LEU A 201 19.25 14.95 -8.12
CA LEU A 201 19.03 13.63 -8.68
C LEU A 201 17.73 12.93 -8.22
N ALA A 202 17.39 12.96 -6.93
CA ALA A 202 16.16 12.35 -6.41
C ALA A 202 14.92 13.14 -6.85
N LYS A 203 14.99 14.48 -6.83
CA LYS A 203 13.98 15.38 -7.42
C LYS A 203 13.76 15.07 -8.90
N TYR A 204 14.86 14.92 -9.63
CA TYR A 204 14.86 14.65 -11.06
C TYR A 204 14.21 13.30 -11.34
N VAL A 205 14.67 12.23 -10.69
CA VAL A 205 14.09 10.89 -10.83
C VAL A 205 12.61 10.85 -10.42
N LEU A 206 12.25 11.48 -9.29
CA LEU A 206 10.86 11.58 -8.84
C LEU A 206 10.00 12.36 -9.86
N SER A 207 10.52 13.46 -10.41
CA SER A 207 9.81 14.26 -11.41
C SER A 207 9.58 13.47 -12.71
N ILE A 208 10.52 12.61 -13.11
CA ILE A 208 10.36 11.74 -14.28
C ILE A 208 9.33 10.64 -14.00
N LEU A 209 9.35 10.04 -12.81
CA LEU A 209 8.35 9.06 -12.39
C LEU A 209 6.94 9.65 -12.39
N ILE A 210 6.77 10.87 -11.86
CA ILE A 210 5.49 11.60 -11.85
C ILE A 210 5.07 11.98 -13.28
N ASN A 211 5.99 12.51 -14.10
CA ASN A 211 5.67 12.88 -15.49
C ASN A 211 5.26 11.68 -16.36
N ASN A 212 5.74 10.47 -16.04
CA ASN A 212 5.30 9.24 -16.70
C ASN A 212 3.89 8.81 -16.24
N ILE A 213 3.47 9.13 -15.01
CA ILE A 213 2.09 8.95 -14.55
C ILE A 213 1.15 9.88 -15.33
N ASP A 214 1.51 11.15 -15.51
CA ASP A 214 0.70 12.11 -16.31
C ASP A 214 0.52 11.66 -17.76
N LYS A 215 1.60 11.17 -18.40
CA LYS A 215 1.53 10.58 -19.75
C LYS A 215 0.70 9.30 -19.77
N THR A 216 0.76 8.49 -18.71
CA THR A 216 -0.03 7.26 -18.59
C THR A 216 -1.51 7.60 -18.41
N ILE A 217 -1.86 8.63 -17.62
CA ILE A 217 -3.21 9.15 -17.44
C ILE A 217 -3.74 9.76 -18.75
N GLU A 218 -2.94 10.55 -19.47
CA GLU A 218 -3.33 11.09 -20.78
C GLU A 218 -3.52 9.97 -21.83
N SER A 219 -2.67 8.94 -21.79
CA SER A 219 -2.78 7.77 -22.67
C SER A 219 -3.94 6.85 -22.28
N ALA A 220 -4.27 6.73 -21.00
CA ALA A 220 -5.41 5.99 -20.47
C ALA A 220 -6.71 6.72 -20.80
N HIS A 221 -6.75 8.05 -20.67
CA HIS A 221 -7.86 8.90 -21.08
C HIS A 221 -8.10 8.80 -22.60
N LYS A 222 -7.03 8.82 -23.41
CA LYS A 222 -7.12 8.57 -24.86
C LYS A 222 -7.54 7.14 -25.17
N LYS A 223 -7.01 6.11 -24.50
CA LYS A 223 -7.39 4.69 -24.69
C LYS A 223 -8.83 4.39 -24.26
N PHE A 224 -9.31 4.99 -23.18
CA PHE A 224 -10.67 4.83 -22.65
C PHE A 224 -11.71 5.51 -23.55
N LEU A 225 -11.32 6.57 -24.27
CA LEU A 225 -12.14 7.19 -25.32
C LEU A 225 -11.98 6.50 -26.69
N ASN A 226 -10.81 5.90 -26.99
CA ASN A 226 -10.53 5.16 -28.24
C ASN A 226 -11.05 3.71 -28.23
N SER A 227 -11.44 3.17 -27.08
CA SER A 227 -11.72 1.74 -26.98
C SER A 227 -13.05 1.37 -27.63
N GLU A 228 -12.99 0.96 -28.90
CA GLU A 228 -13.86 -0.08 -29.47
C GLU A 228 -13.97 -1.31 -28.53
N ILE A 229 -12.98 -1.50 -27.65
CA ILE A 229 -12.86 -2.55 -26.63
C ILE A 229 -13.96 -2.47 -25.53
N ILE A 230 -14.63 -1.34 -25.31
CA ILE A 230 -15.72 -1.22 -24.29
C ILE A 230 -17.10 -1.53 -24.87
N VAL A 231 -17.28 -1.39 -26.19
CA VAL A 231 -18.58 -1.66 -26.84
C VAL A 231 -18.89 -3.16 -26.80
N GLU A 232 -17.91 -4.03 -27.05
CA GLU A 232 -18.15 -5.48 -27.12
C GLU A 232 -18.53 -6.14 -25.78
N PRO A 233 -17.85 -5.91 -24.63
CA PRO A 233 -18.27 -6.48 -23.35
C PRO A 233 -19.65 -5.98 -22.89
N ARG A 234 -19.97 -4.68 -23.12
CA ARG A 234 -21.29 -4.14 -22.77
C ARG A 234 -22.37 -4.66 -23.70
N LYS A 235 -22.08 -4.76 -25.01
CA LYS A 235 -22.98 -5.38 -25.98
C LYS A 235 -23.27 -6.83 -25.59
N GLN A 236 -22.26 -7.60 -25.17
CA GLN A 236 -22.44 -8.97 -24.67
C GLN A 236 -23.41 -9.00 -23.47
N SER A 237 -23.23 -8.12 -22.48
CA SER A 237 -24.15 -8.07 -21.33
C SER A 237 -25.59 -7.66 -21.71
N LEU A 238 -25.77 -6.77 -22.69
CA LEU A 238 -27.07 -6.31 -23.16
C LEU A 238 -27.79 -7.35 -24.04
N VAL A 239 -27.04 -8.22 -24.72
CA VAL A 239 -27.57 -9.34 -25.51
C VAL A 239 -28.22 -10.40 -24.61
N GLU A 240 -27.83 -10.48 -23.33
CA GLU A 240 -28.47 -11.39 -22.36
C GLU A 240 -29.91 -10.99 -22.01
N PHE A 241 -30.34 -9.76 -22.32
CA PHE A 241 -31.68 -9.28 -22.02
C PHE A 241 -32.68 -9.70 -23.10
N THR A 242 -33.91 -9.97 -22.67
CA THR A 242 -35.05 -10.10 -23.57
C THR A 242 -35.63 -8.72 -23.83
N TRP A 243 -35.67 -8.31 -25.10
CA TRP A 243 -36.10 -6.97 -25.51
C TRP A 243 -37.48 -6.96 -26.14
N PHE A 244 -38.27 -5.94 -25.82
CA PHE A 244 -39.58 -5.71 -26.43
C PHE A 244 -39.97 -4.23 -26.44
N ILE A 245 -40.93 -3.88 -27.29
CA ILE A 245 -41.49 -2.54 -27.38
C ILE A 245 -42.74 -2.43 -26.52
N SER A 246 -42.79 -1.42 -25.65
CA SER A 246 -43.98 -1.03 -24.90
C SER A 246 -44.50 0.33 -25.37
N SER A 247 -45.80 0.55 -25.19
CA SER A 247 -46.40 1.88 -25.35
C SER A 247 -45.95 2.77 -24.20
N ALA A 248 -45.66 4.03 -24.50
CA ALA A 248 -45.62 5.08 -23.49
C ALA A 248 -47.04 5.27 -22.90
N GLN A 249 -47.10 5.58 -21.61
CA GLN A 249 -48.36 5.84 -20.90
C GLN A 249 -48.62 7.35 -20.78
N GLY A 250 -49.88 7.73 -20.57
CA GLY A 250 -50.28 9.10 -20.26
C GLY A 250 -49.98 10.11 -21.37
N GLU A 251 -49.23 11.17 -21.04
CA GLU A 251 -48.92 12.31 -21.93
C GLU A 251 -47.75 12.07 -22.89
N GLY A 252 -47.24 10.84 -22.94
CA GLY A 252 -46.07 10.45 -23.72
C GLY A 252 -44.79 10.35 -22.89
N ALA A 253 -43.81 9.62 -23.42
CA ALA A 253 -42.50 9.42 -22.79
C ALA A 253 -41.61 10.65 -22.97
N ILE A 254 -40.92 11.05 -21.90
CA ILE A 254 -39.81 12.01 -22.00
C ILE A 254 -38.54 11.31 -22.47
N MET A 255 -37.63 12.04 -23.11
CA MET A 255 -36.28 11.58 -23.41
C MET A 255 -35.29 12.20 -22.40
N PRO A 256 -34.72 11.40 -21.49
CA PRO A 256 -33.72 11.89 -20.55
C PRO A 256 -32.38 12.15 -21.27
N ASP A 257 -31.58 13.08 -20.76
CA ASP A 257 -30.24 13.36 -21.32
C ASP A 257 -29.21 12.23 -21.11
N CYS A 258 -29.50 11.27 -20.23
CA CYS A 258 -28.76 10.01 -20.07
C CYS A 258 -29.21 8.89 -21.03
N ILE A 259 -30.24 9.15 -21.84
CA ILE A 259 -30.80 8.28 -22.90
C ILE A 259 -31.49 7.02 -22.37
N ALA A 260 -30.83 6.23 -21.53
CA ALA A 260 -31.37 4.99 -20.96
C ALA A 260 -31.20 4.99 -19.44
N ILE A 261 -32.20 4.45 -18.76
CA ILE A 261 -32.19 4.22 -17.31
C ILE A 261 -32.29 2.73 -17.02
N ALA A 262 -31.76 2.30 -15.89
CA ALA A 262 -31.83 0.91 -15.46
C ALA A 262 -32.14 0.82 -13.96
N LEU A 263 -32.81 -0.27 -13.58
CA LEU A 263 -33.08 -0.59 -12.19
C LEU A 263 -31.82 -1.23 -11.59
N ASP A 264 -31.22 -0.52 -10.64
CA ASP A 264 -30.05 -0.96 -9.87
C ASP A 264 -30.43 -2.07 -8.86
N GLU A 265 -29.44 -2.81 -8.34
CA GLU A 265 -29.67 -3.84 -7.32
C GLU A 265 -30.40 -3.32 -6.07
N GLU A 266 -30.21 -2.03 -5.74
CA GLU A 266 -30.87 -1.34 -4.62
C GLU A 266 -32.36 -1.01 -4.91
N GLY A 267 -32.90 -1.40 -6.07
CA GLY A 267 -34.31 -1.17 -6.45
C GLY A 267 -34.61 0.27 -6.89
N VAL A 268 -33.57 1.03 -7.26
CA VAL A 268 -33.67 2.43 -7.68
C VAL A 268 -33.29 2.58 -9.15
N TYR A 269 -34.03 3.41 -9.91
CA TYR A 269 -33.63 3.74 -11.27
C TYR A 269 -32.46 4.73 -11.29
N LEU A 270 -31.43 4.36 -12.02
CA LEU A 270 -30.24 5.17 -12.29
C LEU A 270 -30.03 5.30 -13.80
N PRO A 271 -29.26 6.30 -14.28
CA PRO A 271 -28.69 6.26 -15.62
C PRO A 271 -28.05 4.89 -15.87
N TYR A 272 -28.37 4.22 -16.98
CA TYR A 272 -27.95 2.82 -17.22
C TYR A 272 -26.45 2.60 -16.98
N ILE A 273 -25.61 3.55 -17.39
CA ILE A 273 -24.16 3.43 -17.24
C ILE A 273 -23.66 3.45 -15.78
N MET A 274 -24.49 3.88 -14.84
CA MET A 274 -24.18 3.97 -13.42
C MET A 274 -24.78 2.81 -12.61
N ALA A 275 -25.65 2.02 -13.22
CA ALA A 275 -26.34 0.93 -12.55
C ALA A 275 -25.50 -0.36 -12.61
N SER A 276 -25.46 -1.09 -11.50
CA SER A 276 -24.80 -2.39 -11.38
C SER A 276 -25.84 -3.49 -11.18
N GLY A 277 -25.54 -4.72 -11.60
CA GLY A 277 -26.45 -5.87 -11.43
C GLY A 277 -27.85 -5.71 -12.03
N THR A 278 -27.98 -4.92 -13.10
CA THR A 278 -29.27 -4.50 -13.64
C THR A 278 -30.19 -5.65 -14.05
N SER A 279 -31.44 -5.57 -13.60
CA SER A 279 -32.50 -6.52 -13.95
C SER A 279 -33.44 -5.99 -15.05
N ILE A 280 -33.57 -4.66 -15.14
CA ILE A 280 -34.47 -3.95 -16.04
C ILE A 280 -33.73 -2.76 -16.67
N ILE A 281 -33.83 -2.61 -17.99
CA ILE A 281 -33.31 -1.46 -18.73
C ILE A 281 -34.44 -0.84 -19.55
N VAL A 282 -34.54 0.49 -19.52
CA VAL A 282 -35.61 1.24 -20.19
C VAL A 282 -35.00 2.38 -21.01
N MET A 283 -35.32 2.41 -22.31
CA MET A 283 -34.88 3.47 -23.24
C MET A 283 -36.07 3.97 -24.06
N PRO A 284 -36.46 5.26 -23.96
CA PRO A 284 -37.54 5.81 -24.77
C PRO A 284 -37.05 6.00 -26.22
N LEU A 285 -37.79 5.47 -27.20
CA LEU A 285 -37.43 5.53 -28.63
C LEU A 285 -38.09 6.71 -29.34
N THR A 286 -39.34 6.98 -28.96
CA THR A 286 -40.19 8.11 -29.36
C THR A 286 -41.05 8.53 -28.18
N SER A 287 -41.85 9.59 -28.34
CA SER A 287 -42.87 9.98 -27.35
C SER A 287 -43.92 8.90 -27.09
N GLU A 288 -44.07 7.92 -27.97
CA GLU A 288 -45.11 6.88 -27.89
C GLU A 288 -44.55 5.47 -27.64
N LYS A 289 -43.25 5.24 -27.87
CA LYS A 289 -42.63 3.91 -27.81
C LYS A 289 -41.44 3.88 -26.87
N ILE A 290 -41.42 2.89 -26.00
CA ILE A 290 -40.35 2.63 -25.04
C ILE A 290 -39.78 1.24 -25.30
N LEU A 291 -38.45 1.14 -25.39
CA LEU A 291 -37.73 -0.13 -25.44
C LEU A 291 -37.46 -0.60 -24.02
N ILE A 292 -37.83 -1.84 -23.71
CA ILE A 292 -37.62 -2.47 -22.40
C ILE A 292 -36.77 -3.73 -22.58
N GLY A 293 -35.73 -3.87 -21.77
CA GLY A 293 -34.93 -5.07 -21.62
C GLY A 293 -35.15 -5.70 -20.25
N LEU A 294 -35.45 -7.00 -20.21
CA LEU A 294 -35.61 -7.77 -18.97
C LEU A 294 -34.65 -8.95 -18.91
N LYS A 295 -34.02 -9.17 -17.75
CA LYS A 295 -33.15 -10.33 -17.50
C LYS A 295 -33.92 -11.58 -17.06
N SER A 296 -35.08 -11.42 -16.41
CA SER A 296 -36.07 -12.47 -16.10
C SER A 296 -37.48 -12.02 -16.47
N ILE A 297 -38.31 -12.90 -17.01
CA ILE A 297 -39.65 -12.60 -17.56
C ILE A 297 -40.76 -12.67 -16.46
N ASP A 298 -40.39 -12.68 -15.18
CA ASP A 298 -41.34 -12.95 -14.09
C ASP A 298 -42.50 -11.93 -13.99
N SER A 299 -42.31 -10.68 -14.41
CA SER A 299 -43.41 -9.72 -14.63
C SER A 299 -43.01 -8.56 -15.55
N ILE A 300 -43.96 -8.02 -16.32
CA ILE A 300 -43.78 -6.80 -17.11
C ILE A 300 -43.74 -5.61 -16.15
N PRO A 301 -42.72 -4.74 -16.20
CA PRO A 301 -42.60 -3.64 -15.25
C PRO A 301 -43.72 -2.60 -15.45
N ASP A 302 -44.23 -2.06 -14.34
CA ASP A 302 -45.12 -0.91 -14.39
C ASP A 302 -44.33 0.34 -14.78
N LEU A 303 -44.68 0.93 -15.93
CA LEU A 303 -44.05 2.14 -16.45
C LEU A 303 -44.83 3.42 -16.13
N SER A 304 -45.85 3.36 -15.28
CA SER A 304 -46.64 4.54 -14.86
C SER A 304 -45.78 5.69 -14.34
N ASN A 305 -44.69 5.37 -13.65
CA ASN A 305 -43.75 6.34 -13.07
C ASN A 305 -42.51 6.62 -13.94
N PHE A 306 -42.41 6.09 -15.16
CA PHE A 306 -41.22 6.21 -16.00
C PHE A 306 -40.73 7.66 -16.13
N ASN A 307 -41.62 8.60 -16.41
CA ASN A 307 -41.24 10.01 -16.61
C ASN A 307 -40.67 10.67 -15.33
N ASN A 308 -41.11 10.24 -14.14
CA ASN A 308 -40.55 10.71 -12.86
C ASN A 308 -39.13 10.18 -12.64
N GLU A 309 -38.92 8.88 -12.87
CA GLU A 309 -37.61 8.25 -12.70
C GLU A 309 -36.61 8.73 -13.76
N ALA A 310 -37.05 8.86 -15.02
CA ALA A 310 -36.24 9.38 -16.11
C ALA A 310 -35.81 10.83 -15.87
N SER A 311 -36.70 11.70 -15.36
CA SER A 311 -36.35 13.10 -15.06
C SER A 311 -35.40 13.21 -13.86
N ALA A 312 -35.54 12.33 -12.86
CA ALA A 312 -34.60 12.26 -11.73
C ALA A 312 -33.19 11.81 -12.15
N CYS A 313 -33.10 10.99 -13.20
CA CYS A 313 -31.86 10.56 -13.83
C CYS A 313 -31.26 11.58 -14.80
N CYS A 314 -31.95 12.69 -15.08
CA CYS A 314 -31.42 13.75 -15.93
C CYS A 314 -30.40 14.60 -15.18
N SER A 315 -29.43 15.13 -15.93
CA SER A 315 -28.39 15.99 -15.36
C SER A 315 -28.66 17.48 -15.57
N GLU A 316 -29.05 17.86 -16.78
CA GLU A 316 -29.23 19.25 -17.20
C GLU A 316 -30.63 19.47 -17.76
N PHE A 317 -31.12 18.52 -18.57
CA PHE A 317 -32.40 18.66 -19.25
C PHE A 317 -33.02 17.31 -19.64
N PHE A 318 -34.29 17.35 -20.01
CA PHE A 318 -34.96 16.33 -20.83
C PHE A 318 -35.73 17.00 -21.96
N ILE A 319 -36.14 16.22 -22.96
CA ILE A 319 -37.01 16.70 -24.04
C ILE A 319 -38.33 15.92 -24.10
N SER A 320 -39.37 16.56 -24.63
CA SER A 320 -40.68 15.92 -24.86
C SER A 320 -41.40 16.55 -26.06
N SER A 321 -42.30 15.77 -26.66
CA SER A 321 -43.27 16.24 -27.66
C SER A 321 -44.49 16.93 -27.05
N SER A 322 -44.64 16.93 -25.73
CA SER A 322 -45.76 17.54 -25.00
C SER A 322 -45.28 18.71 -24.14
N SER A 323 -46.13 19.73 -23.99
CA SER A 323 -45.88 20.89 -23.13
C SER A 323 -46.14 20.63 -21.64
N ASN A 324 -46.72 19.49 -21.28
CA ASN A 324 -47.31 19.27 -19.96
C ASN A 324 -46.31 18.79 -18.88
N HIS A 325 -45.06 18.53 -19.24
CA HIS A 325 -44.06 17.94 -18.35
C HIS A 325 -43.28 18.94 -17.47
N ALA A 326 -43.73 20.19 -17.36
CA ALA A 326 -42.98 21.23 -16.64
C ALA A 326 -42.67 20.85 -15.18
N TYR A 327 -43.60 20.17 -14.51
CA TYR A 327 -43.48 19.71 -13.12
C TYR A 327 -42.30 18.75 -12.89
N LEU A 328 -41.87 18.00 -13.91
CA LEU A 328 -40.74 17.06 -13.82
C LEU A 328 -39.37 17.75 -13.75
N SER A 329 -39.30 19.05 -14.05
CA SER A 329 -38.04 19.80 -14.10
C SER A 329 -37.37 19.91 -12.72
N GLU A 330 -38.14 19.79 -11.63
CA GLU A 330 -37.64 19.82 -10.25
C GLU A 330 -36.78 18.58 -9.92
N ASN A 331 -37.04 17.45 -10.58
CA ASN A 331 -36.32 16.20 -10.36
C ASN A 331 -34.90 16.20 -10.95
N ILE A 332 -34.62 17.09 -11.92
CA ILE A 332 -33.35 17.13 -12.64
C ILE A 332 -32.17 17.32 -11.66
N GLY A 333 -31.21 16.40 -11.76
CA GLY A 333 -29.97 16.37 -10.99
C GLY A 333 -30.05 15.62 -9.65
N ASN A 334 -31.21 15.08 -9.26
CA ASN A 334 -31.38 14.43 -7.96
C ASN A 334 -30.55 13.14 -7.82
N ARG A 335 -30.55 12.25 -8.82
CA ARG A 335 -29.80 10.98 -8.76
C ARG A 335 -28.28 11.17 -8.93
N TRP A 336 -27.87 12.20 -9.69
CA TRP A 336 -26.46 12.47 -9.97
C TRP A 336 -25.67 13.00 -8.77
N LYS A 337 -26.31 13.79 -7.89
CA LYS A 337 -25.65 14.33 -6.68
C LYS A 337 -25.25 13.23 -5.69
N THR A 338 -26.14 12.26 -5.43
CA THR A 338 -25.95 11.30 -4.34
C THR A 338 -24.91 10.21 -4.62
N LYS A 339 -24.72 9.79 -5.88
CA LYS A 339 -23.79 8.68 -6.23
C LYS A 339 -22.40 9.17 -6.67
N SER A 340 -22.24 10.44 -7.08
CA SER A 340 -20.92 11.01 -7.41
C SER A 340 -19.98 11.03 -6.19
N ASP A 341 -20.53 11.35 -5.01
CA ASP A 341 -19.79 11.31 -3.75
C ASP A 341 -19.42 9.87 -3.34
N PHE A 342 -20.26 8.89 -3.69
CA PHE A 342 -20.07 7.48 -3.35
C PHE A 342 -18.97 6.80 -4.18
N ILE A 343 -18.99 6.95 -5.51
CA ILE A 343 -18.02 6.26 -6.41
C ILE A 343 -16.57 6.73 -6.16
N VAL A 344 -16.39 8.01 -5.84
CA VAL A 344 -15.08 8.59 -5.54
C VAL A 344 -14.59 8.11 -4.17
N HIS A 345 -15.44 8.09 -3.16
CA HIS A 345 -15.08 7.54 -1.86
C HIS A 345 -14.75 6.05 -1.92
N ASP A 346 -15.50 5.26 -2.69
CA ASP A 346 -15.30 3.81 -2.80
C ASP A 346 -14.00 3.48 -3.54
N SER A 347 -13.69 4.20 -4.63
CA SER A 347 -12.42 4.02 -5.38
C SER A 347 -11.19 4.47 -4.58
N LEU A 348 -11.30 5.57 -3.82
CA LEU A 348 -10.24 6.01 -2.90
C LEU A 348 -10.09 5.03 -1.73
N ASN A 349 -11.19 4.52 -1.19
CA ASN A 349 -11.17 3.51 -0.14
C ASN A 349 -10.60 2.18 -0.64
N GLU A 350 -10.83 1.74 -1.88
CA GLU A 350 -10.16 0.55 -2.43
C GLU A 350 -8.63 0.73 -2.59
N LEU A 351 -8.17 1.94 -2.90
CA LEU A 351 -6.74 2.26 -2.95
C LEU A 351 -6.11 2.35 -1.55
N LEU A 352 -6.86 2.83 -0.56
CA LEU A 352 -6.41 2.99 0.83
C LEU A 352 -6.56 1.70 1.66
N ASN A 353 -7.58 0.89 1.41
CA ASN A 353 -7.92 -0.30 2.20
C ASN A 353 -7.19 -1.58 1.78
N LYS A 354 -6.32 -1.53 0.76
CA LYS A 354 -5.41 -2.65 0.48
C LYS A 354 -4.43 -2.96 1.62
N ASN A 355 -4.33 -2.09 2.63
CA ASN A 355 -3.41 -2.23 3.76
C ASN A 355 -4.08 -2.39 5.15
N GLN A 356 -5.38 -2.69 5.23
CA GLN A 356 -6.03 -2.98 6.51
C GLN A 356 -6.56 -4.41 6.57
N THR A 357 -5.69 -5.34 6.96
CA THR A 357 -6.11 -6.64 7.50
C THR A 357 -6.89 -6.40 8.80
N LYS A 358 -8.16 -6.81 8.78
CA LYS A 358 -9.02 -6.86 9.97
C LYS A 358 -8.39 -7.79 11.00
N ASN A 359 -8.00 -7.24 12.15
CA ASN A 359 -7.69 -8.01 13.35
C ASN A 359 -9.00 -8.62 13.90
N GLU A 360 -9.28 -9.87 13.54
CA GLU A 360 -10.24 -10.69 14.29
C GLU A 360 -9.55 -11.23 15.55
N VAL A 361 -9.96 -10.69 16.70
CA VAL A 361 -9.61 -11.22 18.01
C VAL A 361 -10.32 -12.56 18.19
N ILE A 362 -9.61 -13.66 17.96
CA ILE A 362 -10.06 -15.00 18.36
C ILE A 362 -9.53 -15.27 19.77
N SER A 363 -10.40 -15.12 20.76
CA SER A 363 -10.13 -15.52 22.15
C SER A 363 -10.61 -16.96 22.36
N ASP A 364 -9.72 -17.94 22.15
CA ASP A 364 -9.96 -19.31 22.63
C ASP A 364 -9.21 -19.53 23.95
N LEU A 365 -9.99 -19.53 25.03
CA LEU A 365 -9.59 -19.98 26.37
C LEU A 365 -9.37 -21.50 26.34
N ASN A 366 -8.13 -21.92 26.12
CA ASN A 366 -7.68 -23.29 26.33
C ASN A 366 -6.48 -23.33 27.30
N SER A 367 -6.48 -24.37 28.15
CA SER A 367 -5.58 -24.64 29.27
C SER A 367 -4.14 -24.13 29.13
N ILE A 368 -3.69 -23.37 30.14
CA ILE A 368 -2.34 -22.81 30.25
C ILE A 368 -1.28 -23.94 30.23
N PRO A 369 -0.34 -23.95 29.28
CA PRO A 369 0.77 -24.91 29.28
C PRO A 369 1.65 -24.72 30.52
N SER A 370 2.01 -25.80 31.21
CA SER A 370 2.99 -25.76 32.30
C SER A 370 4.39 -25.58 31.71
N VAL A 371 4.95 -24.37 31.78
CA VAL A 371 6.34 -24.09 31.37
C VAL A 371 7.30 -24.59 32.45
N SER A 372 8.20 -25.50 32.09
CA SER A 372 9.26 -25.99 32.97
C SER A 372 10.56 -25.23 32.71
N PHE A 373 11.08 -24.51 33.70
CA PHE A 373 12.35 -23.77 33.62
C PHE A 373 13.13 -23.88 34.94
N GLN A 374 14.44 -23.62 34.88
CA GLN A 374 15.31 -23.59 36.07
C GLN A 374 15.59 -22.15 36.53
N LEU A 375 15.68 -21.95 37.85
CA LEU A 375 16.17 -20.71 38.45
C LEU A 375 17.49 -20.98 39.16
N ASN A 376 18.54 -20.30 38.71
CA ASN A 376 19.90 -20.46 39.23
C ASN A 376 20.36 -19.17 39.88
N PHE A 377 20.97 -19.28 41.05
CA PHE A 377 21.56 -18.16 41.79
C PHE A 377 23.03 -18.48 42.01
N THR A 378 23.92 -17.64 41.48
CA THR A 378 25.37 -17.86 41.56
C THR A 378 26.02 -16.78 42.42
N ASN A 379 26.86 -17.20 43.37
CA ASN A 379 27.52 -16.33 44.34
C ASN A 379 26.54 -15.45 45.15
N TRP A 380 25.43 -16.03 45.60
CA TRP A 380 24.39 -15.36 46.39
C TRP A 380 24.63 -15.51 47.89
N SER A 381 24.22 -14.52 48.68
CA SER A 381 24.57 -14.45 50.11
C SER A 381 23.45 -14.87 51.09
N THR A 382 22.18 -14.89 50.68
CA THR A 382 21.01 -15.04 51.59
C THR A 382 19.90 -15.95 51.03
N ASP A 383 19.49 -16.96 51.81
CA ASP A 383 18.41 -17.90 51.44
C ASP A 383 17.01 -17.27 51.43
N PHE A 384 16.78 -16.23 52.25
CA PHE A 384 15.50 -15.53 52.34
C PHE A 384 15.17 -14.78 51.04
N ASP A 385 16.15 -14.08 50.47
CA ASP A 385 15.98 -13.32 49.22
C ASP A 385 15.71 -14.27 48.06
N ILE A 386 16.40 -15.43 48.01
CA ILE A 386 16.19 -16.46 46.99
C ILE A 386 14.73 -16.94 46.97
N GLN A 387 14.11 -17.18 48.13
CA GLN A 387 12.72 -17.63 48.20
C GLN A 387 11.74 -16.55 47.71
N SER A 388 11.96 -15.30 48.14
CA SER A 388 11.14 -14.16 47.72
C SER A 388 11.25 -13.91 46.22
N ILE A 389 12.47 -13.90 45.68
CA ILE A 389 12.73 -13.74 44.24
C ILE A 389 12.09 -14.89 43.46
N ASN A 390 12.24 -16.14 43.90
CA ASN A 390 11.65 -17.30 43.23
C ASN A 390 10.12 -17.19 43.14
N LYS A 391 9.47 -16.69 44.20
CA LYS A 391 8.02 -16.41 44.19
C LYS A 391 7.65 -15.29 43.20
N VAL A 392 8.38 -14.18 43.20
CA VAL A 392 8.13 -13.05 42.30
C VAL A 392 8.30 -13.47 40.84
N ILE A 393 9.42 -14.13 40.51
CA ILE A 393 9.72 -14.58 39.14
C ILE A 393 8.67 -15.57 38.64
N LYS A 394 8.26 -16.55 39.45
CA LYS A 394 7.17 -17.46 39.08
C LYS A 394 5.86 -16.73 38.81
N THR A 395 5.56 -15.70 39.59
CA THR A 395 4.36 -14.88 39.40
C THR A 395 4.43 -14.11 38.08
N ILE A 396 5.56 -13.47 37.79
CA ILE A 396 5.78 -12.76 36.52
C ILE A 396 5.67 -13.72 35.34
N ILE A 397 6.37 -14.86 35.36
CA ILE A 397 6.34 -15.84 34.28
C ILE A 397 4.92 -16.39 34.08
N HIS A 398 4.20 -16.70 35.16
CA HIS A 398 2.82 -17.17 35.08
C HIS A 398 1.91 -16.13 34.40
N SER A 399 2.05 -14.85 34.75
CA SER A 399 1.35 -13.76 34.09
C SER A 399 1.70 -13.65 32.60
N MET A 400 3.00 -13.74 32.27
CA MET A 400 3.49 -13.59 30.89
C MET A 400 3.12 -14.77 29.99
N CYS A 401 2.88 -15.97 30.53
CA CYS A 401 2.43 -17.12 29.72
C CYS A 401 1.07 -16.89 29.02
N HIS A 402 0.29 -15.90 29.45
CA HIS A 402 -0.98 -15.55 28.80
C HIS A 402 -0.79 -14.82 27.45
N SER A 403 0.33 -14.10 27.28
CA SER A 403 0.60 -13.29 26.09
C SER A 403 1.85 -13.76 25.32
N LEU A 404 2.77 -14.45 25.99
CA LEU A 404 4.04 -14.91 25.42
C LEU A 404 4.17 -16.42 25.46
N ASN A 405 4.66 -17.00 24.36
CA ASN A 405 5.01 -18.42 24.32
C ASN A 405 6.41 -18.63 24.91
N LEU A 406 6.49 -19.26 26.08
CA LEU A 406 7.75 -19.45 26.81
C LEU A 406 8.27 -20.90 26.79
N ASN A 407 7.78 -21.74 25.87
CA ASN A 407 8.12 -23.17 25.83
C ASN A 407 9.61 -23.47 25.64
N VAL A 408 10.35 -22.56 25.01
CA VAL A 408 11.78 -22.69 24.76
C VAL A 408 12.64 -22.05 25.87
N LEU A 409 12.05 -21.59 26.98
CA LEU A 409 12.82 -21.12 28.13
C LEU A 409 13.57 -22.30 28.77
N ASP A 410 14.89 -22.19 28.90
CA ASP A 410 15.72 -23.17 29.61
C ASP A 410 15.83 -22.81 31.10
N ALA A 411 16.46 -21.65 31.36
CA ALA A 411 16.76 -21.20 32.71
C ALA A 411 16.87 -19.67 32.79
N ILE A 412 16.72 -19.15 34.01
CA ILE A 412 17.09 -17.77 34.36
C ILE A 412 18.15 -17.84 35.45
N THR A 413 19.28 -17.17 35.22
CA THR A 413 20.42 -17.11 36.15
C THR A 413 20.65 -15.70 36.64
N PHE A 414 20.64 -15.54 37.96
CA PHE A 414 21.06 -14.31 38.63
C PHE A 414 22.49 -14.46 39.16
N THR A 415 23.34 -13.46 38.91
CA THR A 415 24.78 -13.55 39.20
C THR A 415 25.40 -12.22 39.61
N SER A 416 26.37 -12.27 40.53
CA SER A 416 27.25 -11.14 40.86
C SER A 416 28.44 -10.99 39.89
N ASN A 417 28.69 -11.99 39.03
CA ASN A 417 29.73 -11.92 38.01
C ASN A 417 29.14 -12.29 36.63
N PHE A 418 28.58 -11.26 36.00
CA PHE A 418 27.85 -11.37 34.74
C PHE A 418 28.69 -11.98 33.61
N GLU A 419 29.85 -11.40 33.30
CA GLU A 419 30.72 -11.86 32.21
C GLU A 419 31.22 -13.30 32.41
N LYS A 420 31.63 -13.64 33.64
CA LYS A 420 32.05 -15.01 33.96
C LYS A 420 30.92 -16.01 33.72
N SER A 421 29.72 -15.68 34.18
CA SER A 421 28.54 -16.55 34.01
C SER A 421 28.19 -16.75 32.55
N LEU A 422 28.26 -15.70 31.73
CA LEU A 422 28.08 -15.82 30.27
C LEU A 422 29.09 -16.79 29.67
N SER A 423 30.36 -16.75 30.09
CA SER A 423 31.41 -17.63 29.54
C SER A 423 31.31 -19.09 29.99
N GLU A 424 30.79 -19.36 31.20
CA GLU A 424 30.78 -20.70 31.80
C GLU A 424 29.54 -21.54 31.46
N ILE A 425 28.43 -20.90 31.07
CA ILE A 425 27.21 -21.63 30.69
C ILE A 425 27.48 -22.49 29.44
N ASP A 426 27.27 -23.81 29.54
CA ASP A 426 27.38 -24.70 28.39
C ASP A 426 26.25 -24.44 27.37
N ARG A 427 26.65 -24.02 26.17
CA ARG A 427 25.73 -23.73 25.05
C ARG A 427 25.26 -24.98 24.33
N GLY A 428 25.94 -26.12 24.49
CA GLY A 428 25.67 -27.33 23.72
C GLY A 428 26.17 -27.27 22.26
N PHE A 429 26.95 -26.24 21.89
CA PHE A 429 27.61 -26.10 20.59
C PHE A 429 28.87 -25.23 20.68
N LYS A 430 29.70 -25.24 19.65
CA LYS A 430 30.89 -24.38 19.56
C LYS A 430 30.51 -22.98 19.08
N LEU A 431 30.93 -21.96 19.82
CA LEU A 431 30.53 -20.56 19.59
C LEU A 431 30.82 -20.02 18.18
N ASN A 432 31.87 -20.52 17.52
CA ASN A 432 32.28 -20.06 16.19
C ASN A 432 31.57 -20.79 15.05
N ASP A 433 30.83 -21.86 15.34
CA ASP A 433 30.24 -22.72 14.31
C ASP A 433 28.85 -22.22 13.87
N ILE A 434 28.16 -21.42 14.70
CA ILE A 434 26.76 -21.01 14.49
C ILE A 434 26.62 -19.50 14.65
N TYR A 435 25.75 -18.88 13.84
CA TYR A 435 25.48 -17.45 13.86
C TYR A 435 25.11 -16.93 15.26
N GLU A 436 24.34 -17.69 16.04
CA GLU A 436 23.82 -17.29 17.35
C GLU A 436 24.77 -17.54 18.54
N GLY A 437 26.07 -17.77 18.29
CA GLY A 437 27.06 -17.98 19.36
C GLY A 437 27.29 -16.75 20.26
N THR A 438 26.92 -15.55 19.84
CA THR A 438 27.10 -14.32 20.63
C THR A 438 25.81 -13.95 21.39
N PRO A 439 25.87 -13.61 22.68
CA PRO A 439 24.68 -13.25 23.48
C PRO A 439 23.88 -12.08 22.90
N ASP A 440 22.56 -12.10 23.08
CA ASP A 440 21.72 -10.92 22.91
C ASP A 440 21.80 -10.07 24.19
N TYR A 441 22.68 -9.08 24.19
CA TYR A 441 22.86 -8.14 25.31
C TYR A 441 21.71 -7.14 25.35
N ILE A 442 20.72 -7.33 26.22
CA ILE A 442 19.51 -6.50 26.28
C ILE A 442 19.83 -5.13 26.88
N ALA A 443 20.55 -5.13 28.01
CA ALA A 443 21.02 -3.98 28.75
C ALA A 443 22.31 -4.33 29.50
N GLN A 444 22.93 -3.36 30.18
CA GLN A 444 24.08 -3.63 31.02
C GLN A 444 23.75 -4.69 32.08
N GLY A 445 24.43 -5.83 32.06
CA GLY A 445 24.16 -6.91 33.01
C GLY A 445 22.90 -7.73 32.73
N VAL A 446 22.29 -7.63 31.55
CA VAL A 446 21.16 -8.47 31.11
C VAL A 446 21.44 -9.03 29.73
N ALA A 447 21.42 -10.36 29.58
CA ALA A 447 21.55 -11.00 28.26
C ALA A 447 20.72 -12.28 28.13
N ALA A 448 20.35 -12.58 26.89
CA ALA A 448 19.77 -13.85 26.49
C ALA A 448 20.76 -14.68 25.66
N LEU A 449 20.79 -15.99 25.92
CA LEU A 449 21.70 -16.95 25.32
C LEU A 449 20.91 -18.03 24.58
N LEU A 450 21.30 -18.33 23.34
CA LEU A 450 20.86 -19.55 22.69
C LEU A 450 21.64 -20.74 23.27
N VAL A 451 20.93 -21.77 23.71
CA VAL A 451 21.50 -23.04 24.22
C VAL A 451 20.81 -24.22 23.55
N ILE A 452 21.51 -25.34 23.40
CA ILE A 452 20.91 -26.59 22.94
C ILE A 452 20.70 -27.51 24.14
N LYS A 453 19.45 -27.91 24.36
CA LYS A 453 19.08 -28.95 25.32
C LYS A 453 18.25 -29.99 24.60
N ASP A 454 18.61 -31.26 24.77
CA ASP A 454 17.92 -32.40 24.13
C ASP A 454 17.77 -32.24 22.60
N GLY A 455 18.80 -31.67 21.95
CA GLY A 455 18.83 -31.45 20.50
C GLY A 455 17.92 -30.33 20.01
N LYS A 456 17.30 -29.53 20.90
CA LYS A 456 16.45 -28.39 20.53
C LYS A 456 17.04 -27.06 21.01
N PRO A 457 16.92 -26.00 20.21
CA PRO A 457 17.27 -24.65 20.64
C PRO A 457 16.34 -24.18 21.76
N LYS A 458 16.95 -23.61 22.80
CA LYS A 458 16.30 -22.98 23.95
C LYS A 458 17.00 -21.66 24.28
N VAL A 459 16.37 -20.85 25.13
CA VAL A 459 16.89 -19.57 25.59
C VAL A 459 17.19 -19.62 27.08
N HIS A 460 18.41 -19.24 27.45
CA HIS A 460 18.86 -19.09 28.83
C HIS A 460 19.07 -17.59 29.11
N LEU A 461 18.35 -17.04 30.09
CA LEU A 461 18.46 -15.65 30.51
C LEU A 461 19.50 -15.48 31.63
N VAL A 462 20.36 -14.49 31.52
CA VAL A 462 21.36 -14.15 32.54
C VAL A 462 21.17 -12.69 32.93
N LEU A 463 21.01 -12.44 34.23
CA LEU A 463 20.80 -11.12 34.80
C LEU A 463 21.78 -10.89 35.96
N HIS A 464 22.25 -9.64 36.09
CA HIS A 464 23.00 -9.22 37.26
C HIS A 464 22.15 -9.34 38.53
N GLN A 465 22.78 -9.65 39.66
CA GLN A 465 22.09 -9.88 40.94
C GLN A 465 21.23 -8.70 41.38
N GLU A 466 21.65 -7.47 41.05
CA GLU A 466 20.94 -6.24 41.42
C GLU A 466 19.52 -6.22 40.86
N TYR A 467 19.30 -6.69 39.63
CA TYR A 467 17.95 -6.78 39.06
C TYR A 467 17.04 -7.72 39.85
N ALA A 468 17.58 -8.83 40.36
CA ALA A 468 16.79 -9.75 41.19
C ALA A 468 16.40 -9.12 42.53
N LEU A 469 17.32 -8.37 43.14
CA LEU A 469 17.06 -7.65 44.40
C LEU A 469 16.02 -6.54 44.18
N SER A 470 16.14 -5.77 43.11
CA SER A 470 15.17 -4.70 42.79
C SER A 470 13.75 -5.20 42.53
N LEU A 471 13.58 -6.46 42.08
CA LEU A 471 12.24 -7.07 41.89
C LEU A 471 11.50 -7.38 43.20
N ILE A 472 12.19 -7.45 44.33
CA ILE A 472 11.59 -7.68 45.65
C ILE A 472 11.55 -6.43 46.53
N GLU A 473 12.13 -5.31 46.05
CA GLU A 473 12.03 -4.00 46.69
C GLU A 473 10.64 -3.38 46.49
N ASP A 474 10.16 -2.64 47.47
CA ASP A 474 8.85 -1.98 47.40
C ASP A 474 8.88 -0.79 46.43
N ASN A 475 8.10 -0.88 45.34
CA ASN A 475 7.73 0.19 44.39
C ASN A 475 8.79 1.29 44.20
N SER A 476 9.92 0.92 43.58
CA SER A 476 10.97 1.84 43.16
C SER A 476 11.14 1.87 41.64
N ASP A 477 11.75 2.92 41.12
CA ASP A 477 12.16 3.00 39.71
C ASP A 477 13.02 1.78 39.30
N ASN A 478 13.86 1.28 40.21
CA ASN A 478 14.69 0.09 39.98
C ASN A 478 13.85 -1.18 39.78
N THR A 479 12.73 -1.31 40.51
CA THR A 479 11.79 -2.42 40.34
C THR A 479 11.17 -2.40 38.95
N GLU A 480 10.80 -1.22 38.47
CA GLU A 480 10.23 -1.03 37.14
C GLU A 480 11.25 -1.32 36.03
N ILE A 481 12.50 -0.87 36.17
CA ILE A 481 13.60 -1.18 35.24
C ILE A 481 13.87 -2.69 35.21
N ALA A 482 13.96 -3.33 36.38
CA ALA A 482 14.22 -4.76 36.47
C ALA A 482 13.07 -5.59 35.86
N LEU A 483 11.82 -5.17 36.05
CA LEU A 483 10.66 -5.77 35.41
C LEU A 483 10.74 -5.62 33.88
N HIS A 484 11.06 -4.42 33.38
CA HIS A 484 11.19 -4.17 31.95
C HIS A 484 12.19 -5.14 31.30
N PHE A 485 13.41 -5.23 31.84
CA PHE A 485 14.45 -6.05 31.24
C PHE A 485 14.22 -7.55 31.40
N LEU A 486 13.55 -7.98 32.46
CA LEU A 486 13.09 -9.36 32.58
C LEU A 486 12.06 -9.69 31.49
N VAL A 487 11.07 -8.82 31.28
CA VAL A 487 10.05 -9.00 30.23
C VAL A 487 10.69 -8.96 28.83
N ALA A 488 11.65 -8.07 28.58
CA ALA A 488 12.41 -8.06 27.34
C ALA A 488 13.14 -9.40 27.09
N GLY A 489 13.74 -9.98 28.13
CA GLY A 489 14.33 -11.32 28.06
C GLY A 489 13.31 -12.40 27.72
N LEU A 490 12.13 -12.39 28.37
CA LEU A 490 11.04 -13.31 28.06
C LEU A 490 10.46 -13.11 26.65
N ALA A 491 10.46 -11.88 26.15
CA ALA A 491 10.08 -11.60 24.77
C ALA A 491 11.06 -12.23 23.77
N ILE A 492 12.37 -12.27 24.06
CA ILE A 492 13.35 -13.02 23.24
C ILE A 492 13.04 -14.52 23.23
N VAL A 493 12.63 -15.10 24.36
CA VAL A 493 12.18 -16.50 24.41
C VAL A 493 11.02 -16.72 23.44
N HIS A 494 10.01 -15.84 23.50
CA HIS A 494 8.84 -15.91 22.63
C HIS A 494 9.19 -15.75 21.14
N ILE A 495 10.05 -14.79 20.81
CA ILE A 495 10.56 -14.56 19.46
C ILE A 495 11.29 -15.80 18.95
N THR A 496 12.14 -16.41 19.78
CA THR A 496 12.92 -17.61 19.44
C THR A 496 12.00 -18.80 19.15
N ASP A 497 10.98 -19.02 19.97
CA ASP A 497 9.96 -20.05 19.74
C ASP A 497 9.20 -19.80 18.43
N LYS A 498 8.85 -18.55 18.12
CA LYS A 498 8.18 -18.19 16.86
C LYS A 498 9.07 -18.48 15.64
N ILE A 499 10.35 -18.07 15.69
CA ILE A 499 11.31 -18.33 14.60
C ILE A 499 11.48 -19.83 14.37
N GLU A 500 11.70 -20.62 15.42
CA GLU A 500 11.92 -22.07 15.28
C GLU A 500 10.69 -22.85 14.84
N LYS A 501 9.48 -22.35 15.11
CA LYS A 501 8.24 -22.93 14.57
C LYS A 501 8.06 -22.68 13.09
N ILE A 502 8.37 -21.46 12.62
CA ILE A 502 8.13 -21.05 11.23
C ILE A 502 9.28 -21.51 10.33
N LEU A 503 10.53 -21.34 10.79
CA LEU A 503 11.76 -21.68 10.07
C LEU A 503 12.64 -22.61 10.93
N PRO A 504 12.29 -23.90 11.03
CA PRO A 504 13.03 -24.85 11.88
C PRO A 504 14.51 -24.93 11.53
N ASN A 505 15.36 -24.91 12.57
CA ASN A 505 16.82 -24.95 12.47
C ASN A 505 17.50 -23.72 11.87
N LEU A 506 16.77 -22.62 11.59
CA LEU A 506 17.39 -21.40 11.07
C LEU A 506 18.47 -20.86 12.03
N LEU A 507 18.17 -20.83 13.33
CA LEU A 507 19.11 -20.32 14.34
C LEU A 507 20.33 -21.24 14.54
N MET A 508 20.19 -22.50 14.10
CA MET A 508 21.21 -23.54 14.20
C MET A 508 22.04 -23.69 12.91
N GLU A 509 21.79 -22.87 11.89
CA GLU A 509 22.53 -22.98 10.65
C GLU A 509 24.02 -22.66 10.87
N PRO A 510 24.92 -23.50 10.31
CA PRO A 510 26.34 -23.24 10.42
C PRO A 510 26.71 -21.91 9.76
N PHE A 511 27.69 -21.22 10.35
CA PHE A 511 28.25 -20.00 9.79
C PHE A 511 28.88 -20.28 8.41
N LYS A 512 28.30 -19.73 7.35
CA LYS A 512 28.82 -19.81 5.97
C LYS A 512 29.41 -18.47 5.58
N THR A 513 30.74 -18.38 5.55
CA THR A 513 31.50 -17.19 5.10
C THR A 513 31.30 -16.87 3.61
N PHE A 514 30.92 -17.88 2.83
CA PHE A 514 30.77 -17.84 1.38
C PHE A 514 29.31 -17.68 0.93
N ASN A 515 28.46 -17.07 1.75
CA ASN A 515 27.10 -16.74 1.35
C ASN A 515 26.83 -15.26 1.68
N HIS A 516 26.78 -14.43 0.65
CA HIS A 516 26.61 -12.99 0.79
C HIS A 516 25.41 -12.59 1.66
N SER A 517 24.22 -13.13 1.39
CA SER A 517 23.01 -12.78 2.15
C SER A 517 23.10 -13.23 3.60
N ALA A 518 23.65 -14.42 3.85
CA ALA A 518 23.81 -14.94 5.22
C ALA A 518 24.84 -14.13 6.02
N VAL A 519 25.92 -13.68 5.37
CA VAL A 519 26.95 -12.83 5.99
C VAL A 519 26.38 -11.46 6.36
N LEU A 520 25.63 -10.79 5.48
CA LEU A 520 24.98 -9.53 5.83
C LEU A 520 23.93 -9.70 6.92
N HIS A 521 23.17 -10.80 6.88
CA HIS A 521 22.18 -11.11 7.90
C HIS A 521 22.80 -11.24 9.30
N CYS A 522 24.11 -11.53 9.39
CA CYS A 522 24.82 -11.53 10.66
C CYS A 522 24.79 -10.16 11.36
N ALA A 523 24.91 -9.06 10.62
CA ALA A 523 24.85 -7.73 11.22
C ALA A 523 23.42 -7.44 11.73
N LEU A 524 22.41 -8.01 11.07
CA LEU A 524 21.03 -7.58 11.23
C LEU A 524 20.20 -8.41 12.20
N ARG A 525 20.46 -9.72 12.33
CA ARG A 525 19.59 -10.67 13.05
C ARG A 525 19.22 -10.22 14.47
N LYS A 526 20.15 -9.61 15.20
CA LYS A 526 19.93 -9.11 16.55
C LYS A 526 19.05 -7.87 16.58
N ALA A 527 19.18 -7.00 15.57
CA ALA A 527 18.33 -5.83 15.44
C ALA A 527 16.86 -6.21 15.19
N VAL A 528 16.61 -7.25 14.39
CA VAL A 528 15.25 -7.77 14.15
C VAL A 528 14.60 -8.21 15.47
N ARG A 529 15.33 -8.94 16.32
CA ARG A 529 14.87 -9.32 17.67
C ARG A 529 14.76 -8.12 18.61
N ALA A 530 15.69 -7.18 18.52
CA ALA A 530 15.75 -5.99 19.37
C ALA A 530 14.58 -5.05 19.20
N TYR A 531 14.14 -4.87 17.96
CA TYR A 531 12.88 -4.20 17.68
C TYR A 531 11.73 -4.84 18.48
N GLN A 532 11.55 -6.15 18.33
CA GLN A 532 10.37 -6.81 18.85
C GLN A 532 10.39 -6.98 20.36
N TYR A 533 11.54 -7.30 20.97
CA TYR A 533 11.58 -7.41 22.43
C TYR A 533 11.34 -6.05 23.08
N SER A 534 11.88 -4.96 22.51
CA SER A 534 11.65 -3.61 23.03
C SER A 534 10.21 -3.15 22.79
N TYR A 535 9.60 -3.54 21.67
CA TYR A 535 8.18 -3.30 21.40
C TYR A 535 7.27 -3.99 22.43
N ILE A 536 7.52 -5.28 22.70
CA ILE A 536 6.73 -6.06 23.67
C ILE A 536 6.93 -5.54 25.09
N SER A 537 8.17 -5.22 25.48
CA SER A 537 8.48 -4.76 26.84
C SER A 537 8.13 -3.29 27.09
N ALA A 538 7.81 -2.51 26.05
CA ALA A 538 7.62 -1.06 26.14
C ALA A 538 6.62 -0.60 27.21
N ASN A 539 5.57 -1.39 27.44
CA ASN A 539 4.50 -1.09 28.41
C ASN A 539 4.72 -1.74 29.80
N PHE A 540 5.91 -2.27 30.06
CA PHE A 540 6.28 -2.87 31.33
C PHE A 540 7.36 -2.02 32.01
N GLY A 541 7.06 -1.50 33.20
CA GLY A 541 7.92 -0.57 33.95
C GLY A 541 7.77 0.90 33.49
N SER A 542 8.71 1.76 33.89
CA SER A 542 8.74 3.18 33.53
C SER A 542 9.21 3.34 32.09
N ALA A 543 8.26 3.62 31.20
CA ALA A 543 8.56 3.85 29.78
C ALA A 543 9.54 5.01 29.57
N GLU A 544 9.50 6.05 30.42
CA GLU A 544 10.36 7.24 30.32
C GLU A 544 11.82 6.94 30.67
N ILE A 545 12.07 6.23 31.76
CA ILE A 545 13.43 5.88 32.19
C ILE A 545 14.11 4.96 31.17
N ILE A 546 13.36 3.97 30.66
CA ILE A 546 13.86 3.04 29.66
C ILE A 546 14.13 3.74 28.33
N GLU A 547 13.28 4.69 27.94
CA GLU A 547 13.48 5.51 26.75
C GLU A 547 14.81 6.27 26.82
N GLU A 548 15.11 6.92 27.95
CA GLU A 548 16.39 7.59 28.17
C GLU A 548 17.59 6.63 28.12
N GLU A 549 17.45 5.43 28.70
CA GLU A 549 18.51 4.41 28.67
C GLU A 549 18.81 3.96 27.23
N TYR A 550 17.77 3.66 26.44
CA TYR A 550 17.94 3.30 25.03
C TYR A 550 18.52 4.44 24.19
N TYR A 551 18.16 5.71 24.46
CA TYR A 551 18.78 6.85 23.81
C TYR A 551 20.27 6.95 24.11
N ASN A 552 20.66 6.77 25.38
CA ASN A 552 22.07 6.78 25.78
C ASN A 552 22.86 5.66 25.09
N TYR A 553 22.32 4.44 25.01
CA TYR A 553 22.96 3.36 24.25
C TYR A 553 23.09 3.68 22.77
N PHE A 554 22.05 4.23 22.14
CA PHE A 554 22.09 4.64 20.74
C PHE A 554 23.21 5.65 20.49
N ILE A 555 23.22 6.76 21.23
CA ILE A 555 24.18 7.86 21.03
C ILE A 555 25.61 7.36 21.23
N THR A 556 25.89 6.69 22.35
CA THR A 556 27.24 6.20 22.68
C THR A 556 27.74 5.15 21.70
N THR A 557 26.87 4.20 21.32
CA THR A 557 27.24 3.11 20.40
C THR A 557 27.43 3.61 18.98
N PHE A 558 26.61 4.58 18.55
CA PHE A 558 26.64 5.10 17.19
C PHE A 558 27.98 5.76 16.88
N ASP A 559 28.43 6.70 17.71
CA ASP A 559 29.69 7.43 17.49
C ASP A 559 30.91 6.49 17.51
N VAL A 560 30.93 5.54 18.45
CA VAL A 560 32.01 4.55 18.55
C VAL A 560 32.05 3.66 17.31
N SER A 561 30.90 3.13 16.89
CA SER A 561 30.79 2.23 15.73
C SER A 561 31.19 2.95 14.43
N GLN A 562 30.77 4.20 14.26
CA GLN A 562 31.17 5.05 13.13
C GLN A 562 32.69 5.26 13.07
N SER A 563 33.30 5.59 14.21
CA SER A 563 34.76 5.74 14.32
C SER A 563 35.49 4.44 13.98
N ASN A 564 34.99 3.30 14.46
CA ASN A 564 35.57 1.99 14.18
C ASN A 564 35.48 1.61 12.70
N ILE A 565 34.35 1.88 12.02
CA ILE A 565 34.19 1.65 10.58
C ILE A 565 35.24 2.43 9.78
N LEU A 566 35.44 3.71 10.10
CA LEU A 566 36.46 4.54 9.46
C LEU A 566 37.88 4.01 9.72
N LYS A 567 38.17 3.62 10.96
CA LYS A 567 39.46 3.04 11.32
C LYS A 567 39.72 1.72 10.57
N ALA A 568 38.73 0.84 10.51
CA ALA A 568 38.81 -0.42 9.78
C ALA A 568 39.05 -0.17 8.27
N LYS A 569 38.43 0.87 7.71
CA LYS A 569 38.68 1.29 6.32
C LYS A 569 40.14 1.71 6.09
N GLU A 570 40.73 2.48 7.02
CA GLU A 570 42.15 2.87 6.91
C GLU A 570 43.10 1.69 7.09
N GLU A 571 42.81 0.76 8.01
CA GLU A 571 43.60 -0.48 8.17
C GLU A 571 43.55 -1.34 6.89
N TYR A 572 42.38 -1.48 6.28
CA TYR A 572 42.19 -2.25 5.06
C TYR A 572 42.98 -1.70 3.86
N LYS A 573 43.18 -0.37 3.78
CA LYS A 573 44.04 0.22 2.74
C LYS A 573 45.48 -0.28 2.82
N VAL A 574 45.94 -0.64 4.01
CA VAL A 574 47.31 -1.11 4.29
C VAL A 574 47.41 -2.63 4.15
N ASP A 575 46.56 -3.39 4.86
CA ASP A 575 46.69 -4.85 4.96
C ASP A 575 45.99 -5.62 3.81
N ARG A 576 44.99 -5.00 3.16
CA ARG A 576 44.15 -5.59 2.11
C ARG A 576 43.47 -6.91 2.53
N ASP A 577 43.26 -7.12 3.82
CA ASP A 577 42.57 -8.31 4.34
C ASP A 577 41.05 -8.10 4.34
N SER A 578 40.39 -8.61 3.29
CA SER A 578 38.95 -8.46 3.11
C SER A 578 38.13 -9.17 4.19
N ASN A 579 38.61 -10.29 4.75
CA ASN A 579 37.90 -11.03 5.79
C ASN A 579 37.94 -10.27 7.12
N LYS A 580 39.13 -9.81 7.51
CA LYS A 580 39.31 -8.97 8.70
C LYS A 580 38.46 -7.70 8.60
N PHE A 581 38.48 -7.05 7.43
CA PHE A 581 37.69 -5.84 7.19
C PHE A 581 36.19 -6.11 7.30
N LEU A 582 35.68 -7.16 6.63
CA LEU A 582 34.26 -7.53 6.66
C LEU A 582 33.77 -7.87 8.07
N CYS A 583 34.55 -8.63 8.84
CA CYS A 583 34.22 -8.96 10.22
C CYS A 583 34.10 -7.70 11.11
N SER A 584 34.99 -6.72 10.93
CA SER A 584 34.90 -5.44 11.65
C SER A 584 33.63 -4.68 11.27
N LEU A 585 33.34 -4.56 9.97
CA LEU A 585 32.15 -3.85 9.48
C LEU A 585 30.85 -4.46 10.01
N ILE A 586 30.71 -5.78 9.95
CA ILE A 586 29.50 -6.48 10.38
C ILE A 586 29.19 -6.23 11.87
N ASN A 587 30.22 -6.20 12.71
CA ASN A 587 30.06 -5.99 14.14
C ASN A 587 29.58 -4.56 14.45
N ASP A 588 30.29 -3.55 13.94
CA ASP A 588 29.97 -2.14 14.20
C ASP A 588 28.63 -1.74 13.56
N VAL A 589 28.33 -2.21 12.34
CA VAL A 589 27.02 -1.99 11.71
C VAL A 589 25.90 -2.68 12.49
N GLY A 590 26.14 -3.90 12.98
CA GLY A 590 25.16 -4.62 13.78
C GLY A 590 24.83 -3.94 15.11
N ASN A 591 25.83 -3.29 15.73
CA ASN A 591 25.63 -2.49 16.94
C ASN A 591 24.73 -1.27 16.67
N ILE A 592 25.00 -0.53 15.58
CA ILE A 592 24.15 0.60 15.14
C ILE A 592 22.71 0.14 14.91
N LEU A 593 22.52 -0.92 14.12
CA LEU A 593 21.20 -1.47 13.82
C LEU A 593 20.45 -1.90 15.09
N THR A 594 21.14 -2.58 16.01
CA THR A 594 20.55 -3.11 17.24
C THR A 594 20.09 -1.99 18.17
N CYS A 595 20.92 -0.97 18.41
CA CYS A 595 20.53 0.17 19.25
C CYS A 595 19.41 1.00 18.60
N THR A 596 19.45 1.19 17.28
CA THR A 596 18.36 1.86 16.53
C THR A 596 17.05 1.10 16.69
N ALA A 597 17.08 -0.22 16.50
CA ALA A 597 15.91 -1.07 16.59
C ALA A 597 15.26 -1.06 17.99
N ARG A 598 16.06 -1.01 19.08
CA ARG A 598 15.53 -0.87 20.45
C ARG A 598 14.73 0.41 20.62
N VAL A 599 15.32 1.53 20.21
CA VAL A 599 14.69 2.84 20.32
C VAL A 599 13.39 2.88 19.53
N VAL A 600 13.43 2.42 18.27
CA VAL A 600 12.24 2.37 17.42
C VAL A 600 11.17 1.45 18.02
N GLY A 601 11.55 0.24 18.41
CA GLY A 601 10.63 -0.76 18.97
C GLY A 601 9.96 -0.26 20.25
N HIS A 602 10.74 0.30 21.18
CA HIS A 602 10.21 0.87 22.43
C HIS A 602 9.22 2.01 22.18
N LEU A 603 9.57 2.97 21.32
CA LEU A 603 8.71 4.10 21.00
C LEU A 603 7.41 3.67 20.31
N GLN A 604 7.49 2.75 19.35
CA GLN A 604 6.28 2.23 18.69
C GLN A 604 5.42 1.38 19.64
N GLY A 605 6.03 0.60 20.55
CA GLY A 605 5.32 -0.20 21.54
C GLY A 605 4.62 0.64 22.61
N ALA A 606 5.25 1.74 23.05
CA ALA A 606 4.71 2.64 24.08
C ALA A 606 3.75 3.70 23.51
N LYS A 607 4.06 4.27 22.34
CA LYS A 607 3.38 5.46 21.79
C LYS A 607 2.64 5.19 20.46
N GLY A 608 2.81 4.01 19.86
CA GLY A 608 2.22 3.67 18.55
C GLY A 608 2.89 4.32 17.34
N ILE A 609 3.88 5.19 17.56
CA ILE A 609 4.57 5.96 16.53
C ILE A 609 6.05 6.12 16.90
N PHE A 610 6.92 6.17 15.88
CA PHE A 610 8.31 6.55 16.05
C PHE A 610 8.46 8.06 15.79
N ILE A 611 8.50 8.85 16.86
CA ILE A 611 8.85 10.28 16.80
C ILE A 611 9.86 10.56 17.92
N PRO A 612 11.14 10.81 17.59
CA PRO A 612 12.10 11.30 18.57
C PRO A 612 11.61 12.61 19.18
N PRO A 613 11.85 12.87 20.48
CA PRO A 613 11.44 14.14 21.10
C PRO A 613 12.14 15.32 20.40
N GLU A 614 11.38 16.37 20.08
CA GLU A 614 11.93 17.57 19.46
C GLU A 614 13.07 18.18 20.32
N LYS A 615 14.16 18.55 19.66
CA LYS A 615 15.39 19.12 20.24
C LYS A 615 16.11 18.19 21.22
N SER A 616 15.85 16.88 21.14
CA SER A 616 16.61 15.89 21.90
C SER A 616 18.00 15.65 21.31
N LEU A 617 18.91 15.11 22.14
CA LEU A 617 20.24 14.72 21.71
C LEU A 617 20.20 13.61 20.64
N ILE A 618 19.24 12.69 20.74
CA ILE A 618 19.06 11.62 19.75
C ILE A 618 18.59 12.18 18.39
N GLU A 619 17.63 13.11 18.38
CA GLU A 619 17.23 13.79 17.14
C GLU A 619 18.40 14.54 16.52
N THR A 620 19.22 15.20 17.35
CA THR A 620 20.41 15.92 16.90
C THR A 620 21.43 15.00 16.22
N VAL A 621 21.68 13.81 16.78
CA VAL A 621 22.59 12.79 16.18
C VAL A 621 21.99 12.23 14.88
N ILE A 622 20.70 11.91 14.86
CA ILE A 622 20.03 11.40 13.65
C ILE A 622 20.12 12.44 12.52
N LEU A 623 19.87 13.71 12.83
CA LEU A 623 19.93 14.81 11.85
C LEU A 623 21.37 15.09 11.39
N SER A 624 22.34 15.15 12.31
CA SER A 624 23.74 15.46 11.96
C SER A 624 24.35 14.43 11.02
N HIS A 625 23.91 13.18 11.11
CA HIS A 625 24.34 12.09 10.23
C HIS A 625 23.41 11.86 9.03
N GLN A 626 22.41 12.72 8.81
CA GLN A 626 21.45 12.61 7.70
C GLN A 626 20.71 11.27 7.66
N LEU A 627 20.39 10.74 8.83
CA LEU A 627 19.80 9.41 9.00
C LEU A 627 18.28 9.42 9.19
N THR A 628 17.63 10.58 9.26
CA THR A 628 16.17 10.66 9.51
C THR A 628 15.36 9.77 8.57
N GLY A 629 15.61 9.88 7.26
CA GLY A 629 14.93 9.05 6.27
C GLY A 629 15.23 7.57 6.43
N TRP A 630 16.48 7.23 6.73
CA TRP A 630 16.91 5.84 6.95
C TRP A 630 16.28 5.22 8.19
N VAL A 631 16.26 5.92 9.32
CA VAL A 631 15.65 5.42 10.57
C VAL A 631 14.16 5.17 10.35
N ASN A 632 13.46 6.08 9.66
CA ASN A 632 12.05 5.91 9.34
C ASN A 632 11.81 4.73 8.39
N ALA A 633 12.66 4.54 7.38
CA ALA A 633 12.59 3.38 6.49
C ALA A 633 12.84 2.07 7.26
N PHE A 634 13.86 2.04 8.11
CA PHE A 634 14.18 0.87 8.93
C PHE A 634 13.05 0.53 9.92
N ALA A 635 12.45 1.56 10.54
CA ALA A 635 11.29 1.39 11.42
C ALA A 635 10.08 0.81 10.68
N SER A 636 9.78 1.35 9.49
CA SER A 636 8.68 0.86 8.64
C SER A 636 8.91 -0.59 8.20
N ASP A 637 10.14 -0.92 7.79
CA ASP A 637 10.50 -2.26 7.31
C ASP A 637 10.48 -3.30 8.43
N LEU A 638 10.98 -2.97 9.63
CA LEU A 638 10.88 -3.83 10.81
C LEU A 638 9.43 -4.05 11.24
N HIS A 639 8.62 -2.99 11.29
CA HIS A 639 7.21 -3.09 11.66
C HIS A 639 6.45 -3.98 10.68
N THR A 640 6.64 -3.76 9.37
CA THR A 640 6.03 -4.57 8.31
C THR A 640 6.46 -6.02 8.40
N PHE A 641 7.77 -6.27 8.60
CA PHE A 641 8.31 -7.62 8.76
C PHE A 641 7.62 -8.38 9.90
N TRP A 642 7.42 -7.75 11.06
CA TRP A 642 6.80 -8.42 12.22
C TRP A 642 5.30 -8.68 12.08
N ASN A 643 4.62 -7.96 11.17
CA ASN A 643 3.22 -8.16 10.82
C ASN A 643 2.99 -9.28 9.79
N ILE A 644 4.05 -9.86 9.20
CA ILE A 644 3.94 -11.02 8.32
C ILE A 644 3.60 -12.27 9.16
N GLU A 645 2.56 -13.01 8.74
CA GLU A 645 2.12 -14.22 9.46
C GLU A 645 3.12 -15.38 9.35
N LEU A 646 3.68 -15.59 8.15
CA LEU A 646 4.61 -16.67 7.82
C LEU A 646 5.83 -16.11 7.09
N TRP A 647 7.00 -16.26 7.69
CA TRP A 647 8.26 -15.83 7.10
C TRP A 647 8.93 -16.92 6.29
N SER A 648 9.54 -16.50 5.18
CA SER A 648 10.59 -17.19 4.46
C SER A 648 11.96 -16.67 4.90
N LYS A 649 13.05 -17.36 4.50
CA LYS A 649 14.41 -16.83 4.70
C LYS A 649 14.66 -15.54 3.92
N ASP A 650 14.04 -15.41 2.75
CA ASP A 650 14.21 -14.24 1.89
C ASP A 650 13.63 -12.98 2.54
N ASP A 651 12.59 -13.11 3.38
CA ASP A 651 12.05 -11.99 4.15
C ASP A 651 13.08 -11.43 5.15
N PHE A 652 13.85 -12.31 5.82
CA PHE A 652 14.94 -11.89 6.69
C PHE A 652 16.10 -11.26 5.90
N TYR A 653 16.41 -11.81 4.72
CA TYR A 653 17.48 -11.29 3.86
C TYR A 653 17.10 -10.00 3.15
N ALA A 654 15.81 -9.70 2.96
CA ALA A 654 15.35 -8.45 2.36
C ALA A 654 15.80 -7.24 3.19
N LEU A 655 15.80 -7.39 4.51
CA LEU A 655 16.22 -6.33 5.43
C LEU A 655 17.75 -6.07 5.39
N ASN A 656 18.56 -6.92 4.73
CA ASN A 656 20.02 -6.71 4.60
C ASN A 656 20.39 -5.41 3.91
N ILE A 657 19.47 -4.78 3.16
CA ILE A 657 19.68 -3.46 2.56
C ILE A 657 20.05 -2.40 3.61
N HIS A 658 19.57 -2.51 4.86
CA HIS A 658 19.94 -1.57 5.91
C HIS A 658 21.39 -1.72 6.36
N VAL A 659 21.98 -2.91 6.24
CA VAL A 659 23.41 -3.16 6.46
C VAL A 659 24.22 -2.45 5.38
N GLU A 660 23.85 -2.65 4.12
CA GLU A 660 24.49 -2.00 2.97
C GLU A 660 24.38 -0.47 3.08
N ARG A 661 23.20 0.04 3.41
CA ARG A 661 22.89 1.47 3.46
C ARG A 661 23.73 2.24 4.48
N LEU A 662 24.07 1.62 5.63
CA LEU A 662 24.94 2.22 6.64
C LEU A 662 26.40 2.32 6.19
N LEU A 663 26.81 1.54 5.20
CA LEU A 663 28.17 1.53 4.66
C LEU A 663 28.37 2.53 3.51
N TRP A 664 27.31 2.87 2.77
CA TRP A 664 27.39 3.78 1.61
C TRP A 664 27.96 5.16 1.90
N PRO A 665 27.66 5.84 3.03
CA PRO A 665 28.27 7.13 3.37
C PRO A 665 29.80 7.07 3.49
N HIS A 666 30.35 5.90 3.77
CA HIS A 666 31.80 5.67 3.84
C HIS A 666 32.39 5.20 2.52
N HIS A 667 31.61 5.23 1.42
CA HIS A 667 31.98 4.71 0.11
C HIS A 667 32.42 3.24 0.15
N ILE A 668 31.77 2.45 1.01
CA ILE A 668 31.94 1.01 1.10
C ILE A 668 30.71 0.36 0.48
N PHE A 669 30.91 -0.50 -0.51
CA PHE A 669 29.87 -1.22 -1.21
C PHE A 669 30.11 -2.72 -1.08
N LEU A 670 29.08 -3.42 -0.64
CA LEU A 670 29.05 -4.88 -0.55
C LEU A 670 28.09 -5.38 -1.64
N PHE A 671 28.51 -6.38 -2.40
CA PHE A 671 27.68 -7.02 -3.42
C PHE A 671 28.16 -8.45 -3.68
N PRO A 672 27.29 -9.36 -4.15
CA PRO A 672 27.70 -10.72 -4.45
C PRO A 672 28.74 -10.76 -5.60
N THR A 673 29.65 -11.73 -5.56
CA THR A 673 30.50 -12.08 -6.71
C THR A 673 29.65 -12.56 -7.90
N ASP A 674 30.22 -12.60 -9.11
CA ASP A 674 29.51 -13.04 -10.33
C ASP A 674 28.84 -14.43 -10.21
N ASP A 675 29.38 -15.32 -9.37
CA ASP A 675 28.81 -16.64 -9.09
C ASP A 675 27.68 -16.62 -8.05
N ASN A 676 27.30 -15.45 -7.53
CA ASN A 676 26.29 -15.20 -6.50
C ASN A 676 26.53 -15.88 -5.12
N ILE A 677 27.78 -16.27 -4.84
CA ILE A 677 28.15 -17.02 -3.64
C ILE A 677 28.85 -16.10 -2.63
N ASP A 678 30.01 -15.55 -2.99
CA ASP A 678 30.86 -14.76 -2.09
C ASP A 678 30.50 -13.27 -2.03
N THR A 679 31.01 -12.57 -1.01
CA THR A 679 30.86 -11.11 -0.88
C THR A 679 32.06 -10.38 -1.47
N THR A 680 31.81 -9.53 -2.46
CA THR A 680 32.78 -8.55 -2.96
C THR A 680 32.70 -7.28 -2.13
N ILE A 681 33.87 -6.76 -1.72
CA ILE A 681 34.00 -5.50 -1.00
C ILE A 681 34.69 -4.48 -1.90
N LEU A 682 33.98 -3.43 -2.26
CA LEU A 682 34.55 -2.26 -2.90
C LEU A 682 34.62 -1.13 -1.88
N SER A 683 35.83 -0.61 -1.64
CA SER A 683 36.06 0.56 -0.80
C SER A 683 36.75 1.63 -1.64
N LEU A 684 36.04 2.73 -1.94
CA LEU A 684 36.53 3.84 -2.76
C LEU A 684 37.21 4.94 -1.92
#